data_AF-A0A7J4YUC6-F1
#
_entry.id   AF-A0A7J4YUC6-F1
#
_cell.length_a   1.000
_cell.length_b   1.000
_cell.length_c   1.000
_cell.angle_alpha   90.00
_cell.angle_beta   90.00
_cell.angle_gamma   90.00
#
_symmetry.space_group_name_H-M   'P 1'
#
loop_
_entity.id
_entity.type
_entity.pdbx_description
1 polymer ?
#
loop_
_entity_poly.entity_id
_entity_poly.type
_entity_poly.pdbx_seq_one_letter_code
_entity_poly.pdbx_strand_id
1 'polypeptide(L)'
;MQKLLSVPPNLIHCFHELEEVNRTDWFCTSDPVGSKLGSGGGTTWLLQACHQEFAPQVPFSDWIGREKRILLHAGGQSRRLPSYGPSGKILTPIPIFSWERGQKLGQNLLSLQLPLYERIMKQAPNGLNTLIASGDVYIRSEKPLQDIPNVDVVCYGLWVNPSLATHHGVFVSNRESPEILDFMLQKPSLEDLERLSKTHLFLMDIGIWILSDRAIEVLMKRSLKSGTSDINYYDLYSDYGLALGKHPKTKDEEINRLSVAILPLPGGEFYHYGTSHELISSTLTIQDKVRDQRKIMHRKVKPNPAIFIQNSITQISLSANNANLWIENSYVGKEWKLGSRQIITGVPENHWNITIPDNVCIDIIPIGEHDFIARPYGLDDIFKGALNNETTMYLNIPFSQWMQERGLDWEAIEGRTDDLQSAAIFPRTNSIQELGIVLRWMTSEPQLEKGKELWKKSVKVSADEISANANLKRLYTQRRNYRCENWKGLAANYEKSVFYQLDLQDAANEFVHLDLETPDILKEDAAPMVRIHNRMLRARIMKLRGNGEWQKEEQAAFQLLRDGLLGAMSTRKNHPALSVYSDQIVWGRSPVRIDMAGGWTDTPPYSLYSGGSVVNLAIELNGQPPLQVYVKPCKEFHIVLRSIDMGAMEVISNYDELQDYKKVGSPFSIPKAALTLAGFAPAFSAERYTSLKEQLKAFGSGLEITLLAAIPAGSGLGTSSILASTVLGAINDFCGLAWDKNEICSYTLVLEQLLTTGGGWQDQYGGVFSGVKLLQSEAGFEQNPLVRWLPDQLFVHPDYRDCHLLYYTGITRTAKGILAEIVSSMFLNSGTHLSLLAEMKAHTMDMSEAILRSNFTNFGNLVGKTWIQNQALDCGTNPPAVAAIIEKIKDYTLGYKLPGAGGGGYLYMVAKDPQAAGLIRRILTEEAPNPRARFVEMSLSNKGLQISRS
;
A
#
# COMPACT_ATOMS: atom_id res chain seq x y z
N MET A 1 8.30 -2.22 -17.84
CA MET A 1 7.90 -3.50 -17.20
C MET A 1 6.50 -3.81 -17.68
N GLN A 2 6.42 -4.69 -18.66
CA GLN A 2 5.18 -5.07 -19.33
C GLN A 2 4.44 -6.17 -18.54
N LYS A 3 3.11 -6.14 -18.59
CA LYS A 3 2.22 -7.13 -17.97
C LYS A 3 1.52 -7.92 -19.07
N LEU A 4 1.63 -9.24 -19.01
CA LEU A 4 1.13 -10.17 -20.01
C LEU A 4 0.06 -11.05 -19.37
N LEU A 5 -1.15 -11.08 -19.93
CA LEU A 5 -2.29 -11.81 -19.38
C LEU A 5 -2.80 -12.85 -20.37
N SER A 6 -2.97 -14.09 -19.92
CA SER A 6 -3.85 -15.05 -20.60
C SER A 6 -5.28 -14.81 -20.10
N VAL A 7 -6.22 -14.49 -20.99
CA VAL A 7 -7.62 -14.13 -20.67
C VAL A 7 -8.62 -14.89 -21.55
N PRO A 8 -9.91 -14.96 -21.18
CA PRO A 8 -10.94 -15.50 -22.06
C PRO A 8 -11.02 -14.77 -23.42
N PRO A 9 -11.36 -15.47 -24.53
CA PRO A 9 -11.34 -14.90 -25.88
C PRO A 9 -12.19 -13.62 -26.07
N ASN A 10 -13.36 -13.56 -25.45
CA ASN A 10 -14.27 -12.42 -25.50
C ASN A 10 -13.71 -11.16 -24.82
N LEU A 11 -12.82 -11.32 -23.84
CA LEU A 11 -12.24 -10.22 -23.07
C LEU A 11 -11.10 -9.53 -23.83
N ILE A 12 -10.38 -10.22 -24.72
CA ILE A 12 -9.18 -9.68 -25.41
C ILE A 12 -9.43 -8.30 -26.02
N HIS A 13 -10.52 -8.15 -26.78
CA HIS A 13 -10.77 -6.93 -27.54
C HIS A 13 -11.31 -5.76 -26.70
N CYS A 14 -11.81 -6.04 -25.50
CA CYS A 14 -12.41 -5.03 -24.62
C CYS A 14 -11.63 -4.79 -23.32
N PHE A 15 -10.64 -5.63 -22.99
CA PHE A 15 -9.84 -5.52 -21.76
C PHE A 15 -9.28 -4.12 -21.52
N HIS A 16 -8.57 -3.56 -22.51
CA HIS A 16 -7.94 -2.23 -22.38
C HIS A 16 -8.95 -1.11 -22.18
N GLU A 17 -10.12 -1.21 -22.81
CA GLU A 17 -11.22 -0.25 -22.66
C GLU A 17 -11.88 -0.37 -21.28
N LEU A 18 -12.13 -1.60 -20.83
CA LEU A 18 -12.85 -1.88 -19.59
C LEU A 18 -12.02 -1.62 -18.33
N GLU A 19 -10.71 -1.93 -18.37
CA GLU A 19 -9.79 -1.72 -17.25
C GLU A 19 -9.03 -0.38 -17.37
N GLU A 20 -9.31 0.41 -18.41
CA GLU A 20 -8.70 1.74 -18.64
C GLU A 20 -7.16 1.72 -18.65
N VAL A 21 -6.57 0.68 -19.25
CA VAL A 21 -5.11 0.46 -19.29
C VAL A 21 -4.52 0.61 -20.69
N ASN A 22 -3.26 1.06 -20.78
CA ASN A 22 -2.56 1.23 -22.04
C ASN A 22 -2.05 -0.12 -22.61
N ARG A 23 -2.20 -0.32 -23.92
CA ARG A 23 -1.70 -1.48 -24.68
C ARG A 23 -0.19 -1.66 -24.63
N THR A 24 0.59 -0.60 -24.44
CA THR A 24 2.05 -0.72 -24.35
C THR A 24 2.49 -1.43 -23.08
N ASP A 25 1.82 -1.13 -21.97
CA ASP A 25 2.14 -1.69 -20.65
C ASP A 25 1.43 -3.02 -20.40
N TRP A 26 0.31 -3.25 -21.07
CA TRP A 26 -0.53 -4.43 -20.90
C TRP A 26 -0.81 -5.13 -22.22
N PHE A 27 -0.35 -6.37 -22.32
CA PHE A 27 -0.67 -7.28 -23.41
C PHE A 27 -1.57 -8.40 -22.90
N CYS A 28 -2.60 -8.75 -23.66
CA CYS A 28 -3.47 -9.87 -23.32
C CYS A 28 -3.85 -10.68 -24.57
N THR A 29 -3.91 -12.00 -24.44
CA THR A 29 -4.40 -12.90 -25.49
C THR A 29 -5.11 -14.09 -24.85
N SER A 30 -5.76 -14.93 -25.65
CA SER A 30 -6.27 -16.22 -25.19
C SER A 30 -5.47 -17.36 -25.81
N ASP A 31 -5.56 -18.53 -25.19
CA ASP A 31 -5.11 -19.76 -25.82
C ASP A 31 -5.86 -19.98 -27.16
N PRO A 32 -5.22 -20.60 -28.16
CA PRO A 32 -5.86 -20.90 -29.44
C PRO A 32 -7.12 -21.75 -29.26
N VAL A 33 -8.19 -21.40 -29.97
CA VAL A 33 -9.48 -22.10 -29.88
C VAL A 33 -9.30 -23.59 -30.19
N GLY A 34 -9.78 -24.44 -29.29
CA GLY A 34 -9.73 -25.90 -29.44
C GLY A 34 -8.39 -26.56 -29.09
N SER A 35 -7.37 -25.80 -28.68
CA SER A 35 -6.08 -26.33 -28.23
C SER A 35 -5.87 -26.12 -26.74
N LYS A 36 -5.50 -27.17 -26.00
CA LYS A 36 -5.00 -27.06 -24.63
C LYS A 36 -3.48 -26.98 -24.71
N LEU A 37 -2.90 -25.85 -24.32
CA LEU A 37 -1.45 -25.65 -24.41
C LEU A 37 -0.69 -26.04 -23.13
N GLY A 38 -1.40 -26.18 -21.99
CA GLY A 38 -0.75 -26.31 -20.68
C GLY A 38 -0.13 -24.98 -20.23
N SER A 39 0.26 -24.89 -18.96
CA SER A 39 0.80 -23.63 -18.40
C SER A 39 2.16 -23.22 -19.00
N GLY A 40 2.99 -24.19 -19.40
CA GLY A 40 4.26 -23.95 -20.10
C GLY A 40 4.05 -23.55 -21.56
N GLY A 41 3.20 -24.26 -22.30
CA GLY A 41 2.86 -23.90 -23.67
C GLY A 41 2.10 -22.57 -23.78
N GLY A 42 1.20 -22.28 -22.83
CA GLY A 42 0.52 -20.99 -22.74
C GLY A 42 1.49 -19.83 -22.45
N THR A 43 2.55 -20.07 -21.67
CA THR A 43 3.64 -19.10 -21.45
C THR A 43 4.34 -18.78 -22.76
N THR A 44 4.74 -19.80 -23.52
CA THR A 44 5.36 -19.64 -24.84
C THR A 44 4.45 -18.89 -25.81
N TRP A 45 3.18 -19.25 -25.87
CA TRP A 45 2.19 -18.59 -26.72
C TRP A 45 2.07 -17.09 -26.42
N LEU A 46 1.92 -16.75 -25.15
CA LEU A 46 1.74 -15.38 -24.71
C LEU A 46 2.98 -14.52 -25.01
N LEU A 47 4.18 -15.08 -24.83
CA LEU A 47 5.44 -14.41 -25.17
C LEU A 47 5.63 -14.24 -26.69
N GLN A 48 5.36 -15.27 -27.48
CA GLN A 48 5.45 -15.20 -28.95
C GLN A 48 4.46 -14.21 -29.55
N ALA A 49 3.21 -14.24 -29.08
CA ALA A 49 2.18 -13.31 -29.54
C ALA A 49 2.55 -11.86 -29.21
N CYS A 50 3.05 -11.61 -27.99
CA CYS A 50 3.50 -10.29 -27.57
C CYS A 50 4.71 -9.81 -28.41
N HIS A 51 5.67 -10.70 -28.66
CA HIS A 51 6.85 -10.40 -29.46
C HIS A 51 6.47 -10.06 -30.92
N GLN A 52 5.56 -10.83 -31.51
CA GLN A 52 5.07 -10.62 -32.86
C GLN A 52 4.31 -9.29 -33.01
N GLU A 53 3.58 -8.83 -31.99
CA GLU A 53 2.85 -7.57 -32.02
C GLU A 53 3.78 -6.35 -31.87
N PHE A 54 4.69 -6.37 -30.90
CA PHE A 54 5.47 -5.19 -30.54
C PHE A 54 6.88 -5.13 -31.14
N ALA A 55 7.47 -6.26 -31.51
CA ALA A 55 8.87 -6.31 -31.98
C ALA A 55 9.15 -7.45 -33.00
N PRO A 56 8.33 -7.62 -34.06
CA PRO A 56 8.47 -8.76 -34.98
C PRO A 56 9.81 -8.79 -35.75
N GLN A 57 10.49 -7.66 -35.87
CA GLN A 57 11.77 -7.54 -36.59
C GLN A 57 13.00 -7.84 -35.73
N VAL A 58 12.82 -8.04 -34.43
CA VAL A 58 13.89 -8.30 -33.47
C VAL A 58 13.93 -9.80 -33.17
N PRO A 59 15.08 -10.48 -33.13
CA PRO A 59 15.15 -11.86 -32.65
C PRO A 59 14.60 -12.01 -31.23
N PHE A 60 13.89 -13.10 -30.93
CA PHE A 60 13.26 -13.29 -29.62
C PHE A 60 14.27 -13.23 -28.46
N SER A 61 15.45 -13.82 -28.63
CA SER A 61 16.56 -13.81 -27.66
C SER A 61 17.00 -12.39 -27.27
N ASP A 62 17.00 -11.48 -28.24
CA ASP A 62 17.40 -10.09 -28.04
C ASP A 62 16.26 -9.23 -27.50
N TRP A 63 15.02 -9.70 -27.59
CA TRP A 63 13.83 -9.00 -27.12
C TRP A 63 13.48 -9.34 -25.67
N ILE A 64 13.61 -10.62 -25.28
CA ILE A 64 13.24 -11.06 -23.93
C ILE A 64 14.06 -10.36 -22.85
N GLY A 65 15.35 -10.12 -23.10
CA GLY A 65 16.25 -9.44 -22.16
C GLY A 65 16.11 -7.92 -22.06
N ARG A 66 15.29 -7.27 -22.90
CA ARG A 66 15.19 -5.79 -22.96
C ARG A 66 14.49 -5.17 -21.76
N GLU A 67 13.54 -5.89 -21.18
CA GLU A 67 12.79 -5.42 -20.03
C GLU A 67 12.21 -6.55 -19.20
N LYS A 68 11.85 -6.23 -17.96
CA LYS A 68 11.15 -7.14 -17.06
C LYS A 68 9.68 -7.29 -17.44
N ARG A 69 9.13 -8.50 -17.30
CA ARG A 69 7.75 -8.86 -17.62
C ARG A 69 7.10 -9.67 -16.49
N ILE A 70 5.81 -9.46 -16.29
CA ILE A 70 4.97 -10.25 -15.39
C ILE A 70 3.91 -10.95 -16.23
N LEU A 71 3.91 -12.28 -16.26
CA LEU A 71 2.91 -13.12 -16.90
C LEU A 71 1.93 -13.67 -15.87
N LEU A 72 0.63 -13.48 -16.11
CA LEU A 72 -0.44 -14.05 -15.29
C LEU A 72 -1.33 -14.95 -16.14
N HIS A 73 -1.42 -16.21 -15.73
CA HIS A 73 -2.29 -17.20 -16.38
C HIS A 73 -3.71 -17.13 -15.82
N ALA A 74 -4.65 -16.58 -16.58
CA ALA A 74 -6.06 -16.47 -16.19
C ALA A 74 -7.06 -16.99 -17.24
N GLY A 75 -6.60 -17.51 -18.39
CA GLY A 75 -7.41 -17.79 -19.58
C GLY A 75 -8.08 -19.16 -19.66
N GLY A 76 -8.33 -19.85 -18.54
CA GLY A 76 -9.00 -21.16 -18.53
C GLY A 76 -10.52 -21.08 -18.66
N GLN A 77 -11.16 -22.19 -19.07
CA GLN A 77 -12.63 -22.34 -19.16
C GLN A 77 -13.40 -22.05 -17.86
N SER A 78 -12.70 -21.96 -16.71
CA SER A 78 -13.27 -21.56 -15.42
C SER A 78 -14.52 -22.33 -14.98
N ARG A 79 -14.59 -23.62 -15.32
CA ARG A 79 -15.73 -24.52 -15.09
C ARG A 79 -16.23 -24.55 -13.64
N ARG A 80 -15.32 -24.44 -12.67
CA ARG A 80 -15.62 -24.52 -11.22
C ARG A 80 -15.94 -23.17 -10.57
N LEU A 81 -15.85 -22.07 -11.32
CA LEU A 81 -16.33 -20.75 -10.93
C LEU A 81 -17.09 -20.13 -12.12
N PRO A 82 -18.28 -20.65 -12.45
CA PRO A 82 -19.00 -20.24 -13.65
C PRO A 82 -19.25 -18.74 -13.73
N SER A 83 -19.71 -18.10 -12.66
CA SER A 83 -20.11 -16.68 -12.64
C SER A 83 -19.05 -15.69 -13.13
N TYR A 84 -17.76 -16.02 -12.95
CA TYR A 84 -16.65 -15.18 -13.38
C TYR A 84 -15.87 -15.77 -14.56
N GLY A 85 -16.37 -16.86 -15.16
CA GLY A 85 -15.81 -17.43 -16.39
C GLY A 85 -15.77 -16.44 -17.56
N PRO A 86 -16.89 -15.76 -17.89
CA PRO A 86 -16.91 -14.82 -19.03
C PRO A 86 -16.05 -13.57 -18.84
N SER A 87 -15.93 -13.05 -17.62
CA SER A 87 -15.09 -11.88 -17.31
C SER A 87 -13.63 -12.23 -16.98
N GLY A 88 -13.32 -13.52 -16.82
CA GLY A 88 -12.04 -14.00 -16.32
C GLY A 88 -11.94 -13.92 -14.79
N LYS A 89 -11.40 -14.98 -14.17
CA LYS A 89 -11.24 -15.09 -12.72
C LYS A 89 -10.39 -13.98 -12.11
N ILE A 90 -9.36 -13.54 -12.85
CA ILE A 90 -8.43 -12.51 -12.39
C ILE A 90 -9.09 -11.14 -12.23
N LEU A 91 -10.24 -10.91 -12.88
CA LEU A 91 -11.04 -9.68 -12.77
C LEU A 91 -12.23 -9.85 -11.82
N THR A 92 -12.27 -10.92 -11.02
CA THR A 92 -13.27 -11.09 -9.97
C THR A 92 -13.20 -9.92 -8.99
N PRO A 93 -14.29 -9.17 -8.77
CA PRO A 93 -14.31 -8.09 -7.78
C PRO A 93 -14.07 -8.64 -6.39
N ILE A 94 -13.23 -7.97 -5.60
CA ILE A 94 -12.93 -8.39 -4.22
C ILE A 94 -13.40 -7.30 -3.25
N PRO A 95 -14.15 -7.64 -2.19
CA PRO A 95 -14.61 -6.66 -1.24
C PRO A 95 -13.46 -6.05 -0.45
N ILE A 96 -13.63 -4.81 0.00
CA ILE A 96 -12.66 -4.12 0.84
C ILE A 96 -12.46 -4.86 2.17
N PHE A 97 -11.21 -5.01 2.59
CA PHE A 97 -10.85 -5.64 3.85
C PHE A 97 -11.13 -4.69 5.02
N SER A 98 -11.82 -5.20 6.05
CA SER A 98 -12.43 -4.40 7.13
C SER A 98 -11.46 -3.58 7.99
N TRP A 99 -10.16 -3.92 8.02
CA TRP A 99 -9.10 -3.22 8.75
C TRP A 99 -8.07 -2.53 7.84
N GLU A 100 -8.12 -2.76 6.53
CA GLU A 100 -7.11 -2.25 5.59
C GLU A 100 -7.51 -0.88 5.07
N ARG A 101 -6.52 -0.01 4.84
CA ARG A 101 -6.73 1.37 4.41
C ARG A 101 -6.10 1.61 3.06
N GLY A 102 -6.71 2.49 2.27
CA GLY A 102 -6.25 2.79 0.92
C GLY A 102 -6.59 1.70 -0.11
N GLN A 103 -7.60 0.87 0.20
CA GLN A 103 -8.20 -0.03 -0.78
C GLN A 103 -9.26 0.68 -1.61
N LYS A 104 -9.42 0.24 -2.86
CA LYS A 104 -10.36 0.82 -3.81
C LYS A 104 -11.69 0.07 -3.79
N LEU A 105 -12.81 0.78 -3.95
CA LEU A 105 -14.12 0.13 -4.04
C LEU A 105 -14.26 -0.75 -5.30
N GLY A 106 -13.60 -0.34 -6.38
CA GLY A 106 -13.58 -1.05 -7.66
C GLY A 106 -12.52 -2.16 -7.77
N GLN A 107 -11.83 -2.51 -6.68
CA GLN A 107 -10.72 -3.46 -6.74
C GLN A 107 -11.16 -4.88 -7.16
N ASN A 108 -10.26 -5.55 -7.87
CA ASN A 108 -10.38 -6.93 -8.32
C ASN A 108 -9.15 -7.75 -7.92
N LEU A 109 -9.18 -9.06 -8.15
CA LEU A 109 -8.10 -9.97 -7.80
C LEU A 109 -6.75 -9.54 -8.42
N LEU A 110 -6.72 -9.15 -9.70
CA LEU A 110 -5.55 -8.62 -10.40
C LEU A 110 -4.91 -7.44 -9.64
N SER A 111 -5.72 -6.45 -9.30
CA SER A 111 -5.27 -5.22 -8.64
C SER A 111 -4.69 -5.48 -7.24
N LEU A 112 -5.10 -6.55 -6.56
CA LEU A 112 -4.57 -6.96 -5.27
C LEU A 112 -3.27 -7.78 -5.39
N GLN A 113 -3.14 -8.59 -6.46
CA GLN A 113 -1.96 -9.42 -6.70
C GLN A 113 -0.76 -8.61 -7.20
N LEU A 114 -1.00 -7.72 -8.16
CA LEU A 114 0.05 -7.04 -8.92
C LEU A 114 1.10 -6.30 -8.06
N PRO A 115 0.74 -5.59 -6.97
CA PRO A 115 1.72 -4.89 -6.14
C PRO A 115 2.79 -5.81 -5.55
N LEU A 116 2.45 -7.06 -5.20
CA LEU A 116 3.45 -8.02 -4.72
C LEU A 116 4.41 -8.43 -5.83
N TYR A 117 3.88 -8.75 -7.01
CA TYR A 117 4.70 -9.19 -8.16
C TYR A 117 5.62 -8.09 -8.67
N GLU A 118 5.16 -6.84 -8.70
CA GLU A 118 6.01 -5.70 -9.06
C GLU A 118 7.15 -5.48 -8.05
N ARG A 119 6.90 -5.67 -6.75
CA ARG A 119 7.95 -5.58 -5.72
C ARG A 119 8.99 -6.68 -5.89
N ILE A 120 8.55 -7.93 -6.11
CA ILE A 120 9.43 -9.06 -6.40
C ILE A 120 10.29 -8.77 -7.63
N MET A 121 9.68 -8.32 -8.74
CA MET A 121 10.42 -8.04 -9.97
C MET A 121 11.33 -6.83 -9.87
N LYS A 122 11.02 -5.82 -9.06
CA LYS A 122 11.95 -4.71 -8.78
C LYS A 122 13.21 -5.19 -8.06
N GLN A 123 13.12 -6.21 -7.20
CA GLN A 123 14.25 -6.80 -6.49
C GLN A 123 15.04 -7.84 -7.31
N ALA A 124 14.45 -8.40 -8.37
CA ALA A 124 15.11 -9.42 -9.19
C ALA A 124 16.41 -8.87 -9.84
N PRO A 125 17.52 -9.64 -9.87
CA PRO A 125 18.76 -9.25 -10.53
C PRO A 125 18.60 -9.12 -12.04
N ASN A 126 19.58 -8.47 -12.69
CA ASN A 126 19.63 -8.38 -14.16
C ASN A 126 19.75 -9.78 -14.78
N GLY A 127 18.95 -10.06 -15.82
CA GLY A 127 18.86 -11.36 -16.48
C GLY A 127 17.71 -12.24 -15.99
N LEU A 128 17.16 -11.99 -14.80
CA LEU A 128 15.89 -12.55 -14.32
C LEU A 128 14.73 -11.62 -14.73
N ASN A 129 14.31 -11.74 -15.99
CA ASN A 129 13.38 -10.79 -16.59
C ASN A 129 11.92 -11.25 -16.64
N THR A 130 11.60 -12.52 -16.40
CA THR A 130 10.23 -13.02 -16.57
C THR A 130 9.69 -13.63 -15.28
N LEU A 131 8.63 -13.06 -14.71
CA LEU A 131 7.85 -13.68 -13.63
C LEU A 131 6.61 -14.34 -14.21
N ILE A 132 6.35 -15.59 -13.84
CA ILE A 132 5.14 -16.33 -14.18
C ILE A 132 4.37 -16.57 -12.88
N ALA A 133 3.08 -16.23 -12.88
CA ALA A 133 2.20 -16.52 -11.76
C ALA A 133 0.77 -16.94 -12.15
N SER A 134 0.07 -17.58 -11.21
CA SER A 134 -1.34 -17.94 -11.39
C SER A 134 -2.26 -16.72 -11.20
N GLY A 135 -3.27 -16.59 -12.07
CA GLY A 135 -4.27 -15.52 -12.00
C GLY A 135 -5.42 -15.78 -11.02
N ASP A 136 -5.48 -16.95 -10.36
CA ASP A 136 -6.58 -17.34 -9.47
C ASP A 136 -6.15 -17.53 -8.00
N VAL A 137 -5.00 -16.99 -7.60
CA VAL A 137 -4.48 -17.07 -6.23
C VAL A 137 -4.08 -15.70 -5.70
N TYR A 138 -4.65 -15.27 -4.58
CA TYR A 138 -4.15 -14.10 -3.87
C TYR A 138 -3.07 -14.48 -2.86
N ILE A 139 -1.91 -13.83 -2.97
CA ILE A 139 -0.76 -14.07 -2.11
C ILE A 139 -0.43 -12.78 -1.35
N ARG A 140 -0.23 -12.91 -0.03
CA ARG A 140 0.19 -11.79 0.84
C ARG A 140 1.54 -12.10 1.46
N SER A 141 2.33 -11.07 1.72
CA SER A 141 3.56 -11.15 2.49
C SER A 141 3.47 -10.17 3.64
N GLU A 142 3.53 -10.66 4.87
CA GLU A 142 3.53 -9.80 6.07
C GLU A 142 4.91 -9.22 6.39
N LYS A 143 5.96 -9.89 5.90
CA LYS A 143 7.35 -9.51 6.17
C LYS A 143 8.04 -9.01 4.90
N PRO A 144 9.16 -8.28 5.04
CA PRO A 144 9.99 -7.89 3.91
C PRO A 144 10.41 -9.09 3.06
N LEU A 145 10.49 -8.87 1.76
CA LEU A 145 10.97 -9.86 0.80
C LEU A 145 12.48 -10.11 1.00
N GLN A 146 12.91 -11.34 0.73
CA GLN A 146 14.32 -11.74 0.78
C GLN A 146 15.04 -11.33 -0.50
N ASP A 147 16.37 -11.25 -0.44
CA ASP A 147 17.19 -11.03 -1.64
C ASP A 147 17.05 -12.20 -2.62
N ILE A 148 16.94 -11.87 -3.89
CA ILE A 148 16.75 -12.86 -4.97
C ILE A 148 18.13 -13.28 -5.49
N PRO A 149 18.52 -14.55 -5.39
CA PRO A 149 19.82 -15.02 -5.84
C PRO A 149 19.91 -14.96 -7.37
N ASN A 150 21.12 -14.76 -7.88
CA ASN A 150 21.38 -14.73 -9.32
C ASN A 150 21.52 -16.16 -9.88
N VAL A 151 20.39 -16.80 -10.16
CA VAL A 151 20.27 -18.14 -10.74
C VAL A 151 19.32 -18.12 -11.94
N ASP A 152 19.14 -19.24 -12.65
CA ASP A 152 18.27 -19.30 -13.82
C ASP A 152 16.78 -19.35 -13.48
N VAL A 153 16.42 -20.05 -12.40
CA VAL A 153 15.03 -20.21 -11.97
C VAL A 153 14.94 -19.98 -10.47
N VAL A 154 14.05 -19.08 -10.07
CA VAL A 154 13.71 -18.83 -8.67
C VAL A 154 12.26 -19.17 -8.44
N CYS A 155 12.01 -20.16 -7.59
CA CYS A 155 10.66 -20.57 -7.23
C CYS A 155 10.32 -20.10 -5.82
N TYR A 156 9.18 -19.43 -5.66
CA TYR A 156 8.67 -19.09 -4.33
C TYR A 156 7.77 -20.18 -3.79
N GLY A 157 7.82 -20.39 -2.48
CA GLY A 157 6.87 -21.26 -1.80
C GLY A 157 6.59 -20.89 -0.36
N LEU A 158 5.72 -21.67 0.27
CA LEU A 158 5.30 -21.48 1.65
C LEU A 158 5.56 -22.70 2.52
N TRP A 159 5.92 -22.42 3.78
CA TRP A 159 5.92 -23.41 4.83
C TRP A 159 4.48 -23.67 5.26
N VAL A 160 3.98 -24.87 4.97
CA VAL A 160 2.62 -25.29 5.32
C VAL A 160 2.63 -26.66 5.97
N ASN A 161 1.52 -27.03 6.61
CA ASN A 161 1.33 -28.38 7.11
C ASN A 161 1.33 -29.39 5.94
N PRO A 162 1.93 -30.59 6.09
CA PRO A 162 2.01 -31.59 5.03
C PRO A 162 0.65 -31.95 4.40
N SER A 163 -0.45 -31.93 5.16
CA SER A 163 -1.80 -32.19 4.63
C SER A 163 -2.30 -31.17 3.61
N LEU A 164 -1.84 -29.91 3.69
CA LEU A 164 -2.12 -28.90 2.66
C LEU A 164 -1.27 -29.18 1.42
N ALA A 165 0.00 -29.56 1.63
CA ALA A 165 0.96 -29.80 0.55
C ALA A 165 0.55 -30.94 -0.41
N THR A 166 -0.25 -31.92 0.04
CA THR A 166 -0.70 -33.05 -0.82
C THR A 166 -1.56 -32.63 -2.00
N HIS A 167 -2.14 -31.43 -1.98
CA HIS A 167 -3.00 -30.92 -3.06
C HIS A 167 -2.24 -30.05 -4.06
N HIS A 168 -0.97 -29.74 -3.79
CA HIS A 168 -0.16 -28.77 -4.54
C HIS A 168 1.17 -29.37 -5.02
N GLY A 169 1.91 -28.58 -5.80
CA GLY A 169 3.33 -28.85 -6.05
C GLY A 169 4.14 -28.63 -4.78
N VAL A 170 5.18 -29.44 -4.57
CA VAL A 170 6.06 -29.35 -3.41
C VAL A 170 7.51 -29.32 -3.87
N PHE A 171 8.20 -28.25 -3.53
CA PHE A 171 9.65 -28.15 -3.68
C PHE A 171 10.33 -28.89 -2.53
N VAL A 172 11.30 -29.72 -2.87
CA VAL A 172 12.06 -30.52 -1.90
C VAL A 172 13.51 -30.05 -1.94
N SER A 173 14.05 -29.67 -0.80
CA SER A 173 15.47 -29.33 -0.64
C SER A 173 16.11 -30.11 0.48
N ASN A 174 17.42 -30.34 0.36
CA ASN A 174 18.20 -30.96 1.41
C ASN A 174 18.36 -29.99 2.60
N ARG A 175 18.26 -30.49 3.83
CA ARG A 175 18.46 -29.70 5.06
C ARG A 175 19.79 -28.96 5.12
N GLU A 176 20.84 -29.47 4.47
CA GLU A 176 22.16 -28.83 4.39
C GLU A 176 22.22 -27.69 3.38
N SER A 177 21.32 -27.66 2.40
CA SER A 177 21.24 -26.63 1.36
C SER A 177 19.78 -26.23 1.08
N PRO A 178 19.11 -25.60 2.06
CA PRO A 178 17.67 -25.39 2.02
C PRO A 178 17.20 -24.47 0.89
N GLU A 179 18.08 -23.62 0.37
CA GLU A 179 17.80 -22.63 -0.69
C GLU A 179 17.94 -23.20 -2.10
N ILE A 180 18.51 -24.40 -2.26
CA ILE A 180 18.73 -25.01 -3.58
C ILE A 180 17.71 -26.14 -3.77
N LEU A 181 17.02 -26.13 -4.92
CA LEU A 181 16.07 -27.18 -5.24
C LEU A 181 16.80 -28.51 -5.46
N ASP A 182 16.41 -29.54 -4.72
CA ASP A 182 16.89 -30.89 -4.97
C ASP A 182 16.02 -31.56 -6.05
N PHE A 183 14.70 -31.59 -5.83
CA PHE A 183 13.71 -32.00 -6.82
C PHE A 183 12.30 -31.49 -6.45
N MET A 184 11.37 -31.56 -7.40
CA MET A 184 9.97 -31.23 -7.20
C MET A 184 9.09 -32.48 -7.14
N LEU A 185 8.00 -32.43 -6.37
CA LEU A 185 6.93 -33.42 -6.36
C LEU A 185 5.61 -32.75 -6.74
N GLN A 186 4.75 -33.45 -7.48
CA GLN A 186 3.42 -32.97 -7.83
C GLN A 186 2.37 -33.77 -7.07
N LYS A 187 1.61 -33.09 -6.18
CA LYS A 187 0.54 -33.69 -5.35
C LYS A 187 0.98 -34.98 -4.64
N PRO A 188 2.07 -34.92 -3.84
CA PRO A 188 2.61 -36.10 -3.17
C PRO A 188 1.63 -36.64 -2.12
N SER A 189 1.74 -37.94 -1.83
CA SER A 189 1.03 -38.54 -0.69
C SER A 189 1.67 -38.13 0.65
N LEU A 190 0.94 -38.29 1.76
CA LEU A 190 1.50 -38.07 3.10
C LEU A 190 2.66 -39.03 3.39
N GLU A 191 2.57 -40.28 2.91
CA GLU A 191 3.63 -41.30 3.08
C GLU A 191 4.92 -40.89 2.35
N ASP A 192 4.81 -40.31 1.14
CA ASP A 192 5.97 -39.82 0.40
C ASP A 192 6.69 -38.70 1.15
N LEU A 193 5.93 -37.75 1.72
CA LEU A 193 6.47 -36.65 2.51
C LEU A 193 7.09 -37.15 3.82
N GLU A 194 6.45 -38.09 4.50
CA GLU A 194 6.98 -38.66 5.75
C GLU A 194 8.33 -39.34 5.54
N ARG A 195 8.46 -40.15 4.48
CA ARG A 195 9.71 -40.85 4.13
C ARG A 195 10.87 -39.87 3.92
N LEU A 196 10.62 -38.71 3.33
CA LEU A 196 11.65 -37.71 3.00
C LEU A 196 11.93 -36.72 4.14
N SER A 197 11.05 -36.61 5.13
CA SER A 197 11.07 -35.58 6.19
C SER A 197 12.36 -35.55 7.04
N LYS A 198 13.04 -36.69 7.17
CA LYS A 198 14.28 -36.81 7.94
C LYS A 198 15.45 -36.07 7.30
N THR A 199 15.53 -36.09 5.98
CA THR A 199 16.67 -35.57 5.20
C THR A 199 16.35 -34.28 4.47
N HIS A 200 15.08 -34.03 4.18
CA HIS A 200 14.63 -32.92 3.35
C HIS A 200 13.69 -31.96 4.08
N LEU A 201 13.56 -30.77 3.49
CA LEU A 201 12.56 -29.76 3.81
C LEU A 201 11.57 -29.65 2.64
N PHE A 202 10.33 -29.26 2.96
CA PHE A 202 9.25 -29.15 1.99
C PHE A 202 8.69 -27.75 1.96
N LEU A 203 8.63 -27.18 0.76
CA LEU A 203 8.03 -25.88 0.53
C LEU A 203 6.90 -26.04 -0.48
N MET A 204 5.68 -25.66 -0.11
CA MET A 204 4.55 -25.73 -1.03
C MET A 204 4.70 -24.66 -2.11
N ASP A 205 4.57 -25.06 -3.36
CA ASP A 205 4.58 -24.15 -4.49
C ASP A 205 3.35 -23.24 -4.45
N ILE A 206 3.59 -21.93 -4.54
CA ILE A 206 2.52 -20.93 -4.60
C ILE A 206 2.29 -20.41 -6.01
N GLY A 207 2.99 -20.95 -7.00
CA GLY A 207 2.86 -20.55 -8.39
C GLY A 207 3.39 -19.14 -8.64
N ILE A 208 4.54 -18.78 -8.05
CA ILE A 208 5.33 -17.59 -8.43
C ILE A 208 6.74 -18.03 -8.80
N TRP A 209 7.08 -17.96 -10.08
CA TRP A 209 8.35 -18.43 -10.61
C TRP A 209 9.01 -17.28 -11.38
N ILE A 210 10.28 -17.02 -11.13
CA ILE A 210 11.08 -16.05 -11.89
C ILE A 210 12.07 -16.83 -12.74
N LEU A 211 12.07 -16.61 -14.04
CA LEU A 211 12.90 -17.30 -15.01
C LEU A 211 13.85 -16.31 -15.68
N SER A 212 15.07 -16.78 -15.91
CA SER A 212 16.06 -16.10 -16.74
C SER A 212 15.68 -16.19 -18.21
N ASP A 213 16.27 -15.32 -19.02
CA ASP A 213 16.10 -15.34 -20.48
C ASP A 213 16.45 -16.74 -21.04
N ARG A 214 17.52 -17.36 -20.51
CA ARG A 214 17.94 -18.73 -20.85
C ARG A 214 16.90 -19.78 -20.46
N ALA A 215 16.34 -19.69 -19.25
CA ALA A 215 15.32 -20.64 -18.79
C ALA A 215 14.04 -20.55 -19.64
N ILE A 216 13.65 -19.34 -20.06
CA ILE A 216 12.54 -19.10 -20.97
C ILE A 216 12.80 -19.72 -22.34
N GLU A 217 13.99 -19.56 -22.92
CA GLU A 217 14.32 -20.20 -24.20
C GLU A 217 14.23 -21.72 -24.13
N VAL A 218 14.70 -22.34 -23.04
CA VAL A 218 14.57 -23.80 -22.84
C VAL A 218 13.10 -24.21 -22.72
N LEU A 219 12.31 -23.48 -21.93
CA LEU A 219 10.86 -23.70 -21.79
C LEU A 219 10.17 -23.65 -23.17
N MET A 220 10.49 -22.63 -23.96
CA MET A 220 9.92 -22.45 -25.29
C MET A 220 10.29 -23.60 -26.23
N LYS A 221 11.56 -23.98 -26.30
CA LYS A 221 12.01 -25.11 -27.14
C LYS A 221 11.25 -26.40 -26.83
N ARG A 222 10.97 -26.68 -25.55
CA ARG A 222 10.24 -27.89 -25.12
C ARG A 222 8.75 -27.83 -25.37
N SER A 223 8.17 -26.62 -25.33
CA SER A 223 6.76 -26.43 -25.64
C SER A 223 6.44 -26.47 -27.14
N LEU A 224 7.44 -26.42 -28.03
CA LEU A 224 7.22 -26.50 -29.47
C LEU A 224 7.22 -27.95 -29.97
N LYS A 225 6.36 -28.25 -30.95
CA LYS A 225 6.38 -29.54 -31.66
C LYS A 225 7.66 -29.65 -32.50
N SER A 226 8.36 -30.77 -32.39
CA SER A 226 9.61 -31.04 -33.11
C SER A 226 9.53 -30.71 -34.60
N GLY A 227 10.39 -29.80 -35.07
CA GLY A 227 10.49 -29.42 -36.48
C GLY A 227 9.40 -28.47 -36.99
N THR A 228 8.56 -27.91 -36.11
CA THR A 228 7.51 -26.94 -36.49
C THR A 228 7.49 -25.74 -35.54
N SER A 229 6.76 -24.68 -35.90
CA SER A 229 6.47 -23.54 -35.02
C SER A 229 5.21 -23.73 -34.15
N ASP A 230 4.56 -24.90 -34.23
CA ASP A 230 3.35 -25.18 -33.47
C ASP A 230 3.67 -25.47 -32.00
N ILE A 231 2.81 -25.01 -31.10
CA ILE A 231 2.91 -25.30 -29.67
C ILE A 231 2.23 -26.64 -29.36
N ASN A 232 2.91 -27.49 -28.58
CA ASN A 232 2.40 -28.72 -28.01
C ASN A 232 1.87 -28.46 -26.59
N TYR A 233 1.01 -29.35 -26.07
CA TYR A 233 0.66 -29.34 -24.66
C TYR A 233 1.93 -29.54 -23.83
N TYR A 234 2.26 -28.56 -22.98
CA TYR A 234 3.40 -28.62 -22.07
C TYR A 234 3.04 -27.89 -20.78
N ASP A 235 3.06 -28.58 -19.64
CA ASP A 235 2.73 -28.00 -18.35
C ASP A 235 3.99 -27.61 -17.58
N LEU A 236 3.97 -26.38 -17.04
CA LEU A 236 5.09 -25.82 -16.29
C LEU A 236 5.36 -26.62 -15.01
N TYR A 237 4.33 -27.16 -14.36
CA TYR A 237 4.48 -27.82 -13.07
C TYR A 237 4.76 -29.32 -13.23
N SER A 238 4.01 -30.03 -14.06
CA SER A 238 4.19 -31.49 -14.23
C SER A 238 5.36 -31.87 -15.13
N ASP A 239 5.66 -31.07 -16.15
CA ASP A 239 6.64 -31.46 -17.16
C ASP A 239 7.97 -30.74 -16.94
N TYR A 240 7.94 -29.40 -16.87
CA TYR A 240 9.13 -28.59 -16.66
C TYR A 240 9.63 -28.68 -15.20
N GLY A 241 8.74 -28.50 -14.23
CA GLY A 241 9.04 -28.51 -12.80
C GLY A 241 9.66 -29.81 -12.29
N LEU A 242 9.15 -30.97 -12.75
CA LEU A 242 9.70 -32.28 -12.36
C LEU A 242 11.09 -32.56 -12.95
N ALA A 243 11.51 -31.80 -13.97
CA ALA A 243 12.85 -31.85 -14.55
C ALA A 243 13.82 -30.83 -13.92
N LEU A 244 13.38 -29.99 -12.97
CA LEU A 244 14.23 -29.05 -12.26
C LEU A 244 14.86 -29.65 -10.99
N GLY A 245 16.02 -29.12 -10.61
CA GLY A 245 16.74 -29.47 -9.39
C GLY A 245 17.99 -30.31 -9.63
N LYS A 246 18.73 -30.61 -8.54
CA LYS A 246 19.96 -31.42 -8.58
C LYS A 246 19.71 -32.90 -8.89
N HIS A 247 18.64 -33.47 -8.34
CA HIS A 247 18.28 -34.88 -8.51
C HIS A 247 16.84 -35.01 -9.04
N PRO A 248 16.56 -34.48 -10.25
CA PRO A 248 15.21 -34.33 -10.77
C PRO A 248 14.52 -35.68 -11.01
N LYS A 249 13.18 -35.69 -10.96
CA LYS A 249 12.36 -36.88 -11.21
C LYS A 249 12.33 -37.26 -12.68
N THR A 250 12.36 -36.26 -13.55
CA THR A 250 12.37 -36.42 -15.01
C THR A 250 13.72 -35.97 -15.56
N LYS A 251 14.30 -36.74 -16.47
CA LYS A 251 15.58 -36.40 -17.11
C LYS A 251 15.35 -35.54 -18.35
N ASP A 252 16.02 -34.39 -18.41
CA ASP A 252 16.10 -33.50 -19.57
C ASP A 252 17.42 -32.72 -19.52
N GLU A 253 18.36 -33.05 -20.40
CA GLU A 253 19.73 -32.52 -20.31
C GLU A 253 19.83 -30.98 -20.35
N GLU A 254 18.91 -30.28 -21.03
CA GLU A 254 18.94 -28.81 -21.08
C GLU A 254 18.32 -28.20 -19.82
N ILE A 255 17.19 -28.72 -19.35
CA ILE A 255 16.53 -28.24 -18.13
C ILE A 255 17.39 -28.54 -16.90
N ASN A 256 17.99 -29.74 -16.84
CA ASN A 256 18.82 -30.16 -15.71
C ASN A 256 20.11 -29.31 -15.56
N ARG A 257 20.52 -28.54 -16.59
CA ARG A 257 21.67 -27.60 -16.53
C ARG A 257 21.29 -26.22 -15.99
N LEU A 258 20.01 -25.96 -15.75
CA LEU A 258 19.54 -24.70 -15.16
C LEU A 258 19.79 -24.72 -13.65
N SER A 259 20.33 -23.61 -13.13
CA SER A 259 20.48 -23.39 -11.70
C SER A 259 19.15 -22.96 -11.09
N VAL A 260 18.74 -23.60 -10.00
CA VAL A 260 17.42 -23.39 -9.39
C VAL A 260 17.55 -23.09 -7.91
N ALA A 261 16.96 -21.96 -7.49
CA ALA A 261 16.82 -21.58 -6.10
C ALA A 261 15.34 -21.61 -5.68
N ILE A 262 15.10 -21.91 -4.41
CA ILE A 262 13.79 -21.84 -3.78
C ILE A 262 13.82 -20.86 -2.63
N LEU A 263 12.85 -19.94 -2.62
CA LEU A 263 12.72 -18.90 -1.60
C LEU A 263 11.39 -19.04 -0.86
N PRO A 264 11.40 -19.15 0.48
CA PRO A 264 10.17 -19.07 1.24
C PRO A 264 9.63 -17.65 1.24
N LEU A 265 8.33 -17.47 1.04
CA LEU A 265 7.69 -16.16 1.23
C LEU A 265 7.47 -15.92 2.73
N PRO A 266 8.19 -14.97 3.37
CA PRO A 266 8.20 -14.89 4.83
C PRO A 266 6.89 -14.34 5.40
N GLY A 267 6.26 -15.10 6.31
CA GLY A 267 4.91 -14.76 6.80
C GLY A 267 3.89 -14.72 5.66
N GLY A 268 4.12 -15.50 4.59
CA GLY A 268 3.28 -15.47 3.42
C GLY A 268 1.96 -16.22 3.63
N GLU A 269 0.91 -15.70 3.04
CA GLU A 269 -0.43 -16.30 3.06
C GLU A 269 -0.87 -16.62 1.63
N PHE A 270 -1.63 -17.70 1.49
CA PHE A 270 -2.09 -18.23 0.21
C PHE A 270 -3.60 -18.41 0.24
N TYR A 271 -4.29 -17.75 -0.68
CA TYR A 271 -5.74 -17.78 -0.80
C TYR A 271 -6.14 -18.13 -2.22
N HIS A 272 -6.83 -19.25 -2.39
CA HIS A 272 -7.27 -19.72 -3.69
C HIS A 272 -8.63 -19.11 -4.06
N TYR A 273 -8.84 -18.79 -5.34
CA TYR A 273 -10.08 -18.24 -5.89
C TYR A 273 -10.53 -19.04 -7.13
N GLY A 274 -10.09 -20.30 -7.23
CA GLY A 274 -10.31 -21.14 -8.40
C GLY A 274 -11.70 -21.76 -8.51
N THR A 275 -12.47 -21.79 -7.42
CA THR A 275 -13.81 -22.36 -7.32
C THR A 275 -14.80 -21.44 -6.60
N SER A 276 -16.10 -21.67 -6.80
CA SER A 276 -17.19 -20.95 -6.10
C SER A 276 -17.08 -21.01 -4.57
N HIS A 277 -16.72 -22.18 -4.02
CA HIS A 277 -16.54 -22.35 -2.58
C HIS A 277 -15.35 -21.53 -2.06
N GLU A 278 -14.22 -21.61 -2.74
CA GLU A 278 -12.99 -20.91 -2.38
C GLU A 278 -13.12 -19.39 -2.44
N LEU A 279 -13.91 -18.85 -3.38
CA LEU A 279 -14.22 -17.42 -3.43
C LEU A 279 -14.74 -16.89 -2.09
N ILE A 280 -15.69 -17.60 -1.48
CA ILE A 280 -16.32 -17.19 -0.23
C ILE A 280 -15.40 -17.49 0.95
N SER A 281 -14.83 -18.69 1.04
CA SER A 281 -14.03 -19.10 2.20
C SER A 281 -12.70 -18.36 2.31
N SER A 282 -12.02 -18.09 1.18
CA SER A 282 -10.81 -17.27 1.14
C SER A 282 -11.10 -15.83 1.57
N THR A 283 -12.17 -15.24 1.04
CA THR A 283 -12.56 -13.87 1.41
C THR A 283 -12.92 -13.76 2.89
N LEU A 284 -13.67 -14.72 3.42
CA LEU A 284 -14.00 -14.77 4.85
C LEU A 284 -12.75 -14.89 5.72
N THR A 285 -11.84 -15.79 5.37
CA THR A 285 -10.59 -16.00 6.10
C THR A 285 -9.74 -14.72 6.14
N ILE A 286 -9.67 -14.02 5.00
CA ILE A 286 -9.03 -12.70 4.95
C ILE A 286 -9.75 -11.77 5.90
N GLN A 287 -11.06 -11.60 5.77
CA GLN A 287 -11.87 -10.64 6.54
C GLN A 287 -11.82 -10.84 8.07
N ASP A 288 -11.57 -12.07 8.53
CA ASP A 288 -11.49 -12.40 9.95
C ASP A 288 -10.09 -12.23 10.55
N LYS A 289 -9.09 -11.82 9.76
CA LYS A 289 -7.67 -11.76 10.18
C LYS A 289 -7.43 -10.77 11.31
N VAL A 290 -8.07 -9.60 11.29
CA VAL A 290 -7.93 -8.59 12.34
C VAL A 290 -9.24 -8.46 13.09
N ARG A 291 -9.30 -9.09 14.26
CA ARG A 291 -10.44 -9.01 15.19
C ARG A 291 -10.36 -7.85 16.18
N ASP A 292 -9.25 -7.09 16.17
CA ASP A 292 -9.08 -5.95 17.07
C ASP A 292 -10.00 -4.81 16.64
N GLN A 293 -11.11 -4.65 17.36
CA GLN A 293 -12.11 -3.61 17.10
C GLN A 293 -11.52 -2.20 17.18
N ARG A 294 -10.42 -1.98 17.89
CA ARG A 294 -9.76 -0.66 17.96
C ARG A 294 -9.13 -0.25 16.63
N LYS A 295 -8.77 -1.23 15.78
CA LYS A 295 -8.20 -1.00 14.45
C LYS A 295 -9.29 -0.78 13.39
N ILE A 296 -10.53 -1.13 13.70
CA ILE A 296 -11.68 -1.03 12.79
C ILE A 296 -12.39 0.30 13.04
N MET A 297 -12.47 1.17 12.04
CA MET A 297 -13.11 2.49 12.23
C MET A 297 -14.65 2.43 12.20
N HIS A 298 -15.26 1.34 11.69
CA HIS A 298 -16.71 1.19 11.64
C HIS A 298 -17.26 0.46 12.87
N ARG A 299 -18.37 0.95 13.44
CA ARG A 299 -18.92 0.45 14.71
C ARG A 299 -20.08 -0.55 14.56
N LYS A 300 -20.21 -1.24 13.41
CA LYS A 300 -21.33 -2.17 13.18
C LYS A 300 -20.88 -3.62 13.08
N VAL A 301 -21.54 -4.49 13.83
CA VAL A 301 -21.45 -5.96 13.68
C VAL A 301 -22.31 -6.39 12.49
N LYS A 302 -21.71 -7.03 11.49
CA LYS A 302 -22.47 -7.68 10.41
C LYS A 302 -23.32 -8.82 11.00
N PRO A 303 -24.53 -9.08 10.50
CA PRO A 303 -25.34 -10.24 10.92
C PRO A 303 -24.60 -11.56 10.74
N ASN A 304 -23.79 -11.66 9.68
CA ASN A 304 -22.85 -12.74 9.42
C ASN A 304 -21.66 -12.18 8.63
N PRO A 305 -20.40 -12.44 9.04
CA PRO A 305 -19.21 -11.93 8.33
C PRO A 305 -19.06 -12.49 6.90
N ALA A 306 -19.63 -13.66 6.62
CA ALA A 306 -19.59 -14.33 5.32
C ALA A 306 -20.63 -13.81 4.30
N ILE A 307 -21.18 -12.63 4.54
CA ILE A 307 -22.08 -11.94 3.62
C ILE A 307 -21.32 -10.81 2.92
N PHE A 308 -21.23 -10.93 1.61
CA PHE A 308 -20.59 -9.98 0.70
C PHE A 308 -21.62 -9.42 -0.26
N ILE A 309 -21.71 -8.09 -0.30
CA ILE A 309 -22.57 -7.34 -1.21
C ILE A 309 -21.71 -6.24 -1.82
N GLN A 310 -21.54 -6.26 -3.13
CA GLN A 310 -20.70 -5.29 -3.83
C GLN A 310 -21.30 -4.95 -5.20
N ASN A 311 -21.21 -3.70 -5.62
CA ASN A 311 -21.79 -3.21 -6.88
C ASN A 311 -23.25 -3.70 -7.05
N SER A 312 -24.06 -3.65 -5.99
CA SER A 312 -25.38 -4.28 -5.96
C SER A 312 -26.39 -3.46 -5.19
N ILE A 313 -27.66 -3.60 -5.53
CA ILE A 313 -28.79 -3.01 -4.81
C ILE A 313 -29.57 -4.15 -4.15
N THR A 314 -29.68 -4.13 -2.83
CA THR A 314 -30.41 -5.14 -2.06
C THR A 314 -31.50 -4.50 -1.21
N GLN A 315 -32.73 -4.97 -1.38
CA GLN A 315 -33.91 -4.45 -0.67
C GLN A 315 -34.47 -5.43 0.38
N ILE A 316 -33.75 -6.53 0.61
CA ILE A 316 -34.09 -7.56 1.61
C ILE A 316 -33.33 -7.34 2.91
N SER A 317 -33.91 -7.78 4.02
CA SER A 317 -33.20 -7.86 5.30
C SER A 317 -32.50 -9.21 5.42
N LEU A 318 -31.18 -9.19 5.63
CA LEU A 318 -30.38 -10.40 5.81
C LEU A 318 -30.25 -10.74 7.30
N SER A 319 -30.30 -12.03 7.60
CA SER A 319 -30.19 -12.59 8.97
C SER A 319 -28.95 -13.48 9.10
N ALA A 320 -28.67 -13.97 10.31
CA ALA A 320 -27.58 -14.93 10.53
C ALA A 320 -27.75 -16.25 9.75
N ASN A 321 -29.00 -16.61 9.40
CA ASN A 321 -29.33 -17.81 8.62
C ASN A 321 -28.84 -17.72 7.16
N ASN A 322 -28.58 -16.52 6.66
CA ASN A 322 -28.10 -16.25 5.31
C ASN A 322 -26.56 -16.36 5.22
N ALA A 323 -26.00 -17.48 5.67
CA ALA A 323 -24.54 -17.66 5.69
C ALA A 323 -23.96 -17.86 4.29
N ASN A 324 -22.69 -17.45 4.09
CA ASN A 324 -21.93 -17.66 2.86
C ASN A 324 -22.64 -17.12 1.61
N LEU A 325 -22.97 -15.83 1.63
CA LEU A 325 -23.63 -15.17 0.50
C LEU A 325 -22.66 -14.22 -0.21
N TRP A 326 -22.64 -14.35 -1.53
CA TRP A 326 -21.91 -13.45 -2.43
C TRP A 326 -22.88 -12.83 -3.42
N ILE A 327 -23.20 -11.54 -3.24
CA ILE A 327 -24.09 -10.78 -4.12
C ILE A 327 -23.25 -9.72 -4.82
N GLU A 328 -23.09 -9.84 -6.13
CA GLU A 328 -22.30 -8.90 -6.92
C GLU A 328 -23.01 -8.52 -8.23
N ASN A 329 -22.83 -7.26 -8.66
CA ASN A 329 -23.43 -6.75 -9.92
C ASN A 329 -24.92 -7.09 -10.07
N SER A 330 -25.70 -7.00 -8.99
CA SER A 330 -27.05 -7.56 -8.94
C SER A 330 -28.08 -6.64 -8.29
N TYR A 331 -29.31 -6.71 -8.77
CA TYR A 331 -30.49 -6.14 -8.12
C TYR A 331 -31.31 -7.25 -7.44
N VAL A 332 -31.37 -7.23 -6.11
CA VAL A 332 -32.17 -8.16 -5.29
C VAL A 332 -33.34 -7.40 -4.70
N GLY A 333 -34.52 -7.60 -5.30
CA GLY A 333 -35.75 -6.90 -4.93
C GLY A 333 -36.35 -7.38 -3.61
N LYS A 334 -37.27 -6.58 -3.05
CA LYS A 334 -37.91 -6.81 -1.74
C LYS A 334 -38.63 -8.16 -1.58
N GLU A 335 -39.09 -8.78 -2.66
CA GLU A 335 -39.87 -10.04 -2.64
C GLU A 335 -39.00 -11.29 -2.78
N TRP A 336 -37.68 -11.14 -2.84
CA TRP A 336 -36.76 -12.27 -2.89
C TRP A 336 -36.65 -12.95 -1.53
N LYS A 337 -36.58 -14.29 -1.54
CA LYS A 337 -36.23 -15.10 -0.38
C LYS A 337 -34.95 -15.87 -0.67
N LEU A 338 -33.88 -15.55 0.06
CA LEU A 338 -32.56 -16.16 -0.12
C LEU A 338 -32.31 -17.22 0.96
N GLY A 339 -31.77 -18.36 0.54
CA GLY A 339 -31.16 -19.35 1.42
C GLY A 339 -29.74 -18.95 1.83
N SER A 340 -28.86 -19.95 1.86
CA SER A 340 -27.46 -19.88 2.26
C SER A 340 -26.54 -20.54 1.23
N ARG A 341 -25.25 -20.22 1.27
CA ARG A 341 -24.21 -20.78 0.37
C ARG A 341 -24.50 -20.47 -1.10
N GLN A 342 -24.65 -19.19 -1.44
CA GLN A 342 -25.09 -18.75 -2.77
C GLN A 342 -24.16 -17.68 -3.35
N ILE A 343 -23.99 -17.73 -4.66
CA ILE A 343 -23.40 -16.66 -5.48
C ILE A 343 -24.52 -16.12 -6.37
N ILE A 344 -24.77 -14.81 -6.32
CA ILE A 344 -25.79 -14.11 -7.13
C ILE A 344 -25.08 -13.01 -7.91
N THR A 345 -25.04 -13.16 -9.24
CA THR A 345 -24.32 -12.26 -10.15
C THR A 345 -25.15 -11.82 -11.36
N GLY A 346 -24.96 -10.57 -11.77
CA GLY A 346 -25.47 -10.05 -13.05
C GLY A 346 -26.96 -9.79 -13.10
N VAL A 347 -27.70 -9.92 -11.99
CA VAL A 347 -29.16 -9.77 -11.97
C VAL A 347 -29.56 -8.32 -12.32
N PRO A 348 -30.32 -8.08 -13.43
CA PRO A 348 -30.79 -6.75 -13.79
C PRO A 348 -31.90 -6.28 -12.86
N GLU A 349 -32.21 -4.98 -12.87
CA GLU A 349 -33.34 -4.43 -12.12
C GLU A 349 -34.65 -5.19 -12.42
N ASN A 350 -35.35 -5.60 -11.36
CA ASN A 350 -36.49 -6.49 -11.48
C ASN A 350 -37.51 -6.31 -10.37
N HIS A 351 -38.69 -6.91 -10.59
CA HIS A 351 -39.77 -7.02 -9.62
C HIS A 351 -40.19 -8.49 -9.48
N TRP A 352 -39.22 -9.37 -9.24
CA TRP A 352 -39.46 -10.81 -9.14
C TRP A 352 -39.88 -11.22 -7.73
N ASN A 353 -40.83 -12.14 -7.66
CA ASN A 353 -41.14 -12.92 -6.46
C ASN A 353 -40.52 -14.31 -6.64
N ILE A 354 -39.36 -14.53 -6.02
CA ILE A 354 -38.57 -15.75 -6.20
C ILE A 354 -37.97 -16.21 -4.88
N THR A 355 -37.94 -17.52 -4.69
CA THR A 355 -37.23 -18.18 -3.59
C THR A 355 -36.05 -18.95 -4.16
N ILE A 356 -34.83 -18.66 -3.70
CA ILE A 356 -33.61 -19.37 -4.09
C ILE A 356 -33.20 -20.32 -2.95
N PRO A 357 -33.20 -21.66 -3.17
CA PRO A 357 -32.82 -22.65 -2.15
C PRO A 357 -31.34 -22.60 -1.77
N ASP A 358 -30.97 -23.26 -0.67
CA ASP A 358 -29.57 -23.40 -0.25
C ASP A 358 -28.70 -24.03 -1.35
N ASN A 359 -27.44 -23.60 -1.44
CA ASN A 359 -26.44 -24.08 -2.41
C ASN A 359 -26.77 -23.82 -3.89
N VAL A 360 -27.83 -23.07 -4.20
CA VAL A 360 -28.17 -22.66 -5.56
C VAL A 360 -27.65 -21.25 -5.83
N CYS A 361 -26.82 -21.12 -6.86
CA CYS A 361 -26.26 -19.89 -7.35
C CYS A 361 -27.03 -19.40 -8.59
N ILE A 362 -27.06 -18.08 -8.79
CA ILE A 362 -27.70 -17.43 -9.92
C ILE A 362 -26.68 -16.57 -10.63
N ASP A 363 -26.54 -16.79 -11.93
CA ASP A 363 -25.72 -15.96 -12.80
C ASP A 363 -26.54 -15.54 -14.02
N ILE A 364 -26.70 -14.23 -14.21
CA ILE A 364 -27.42 -13.65 -15.35
C ILE A 364 -26.43 -12.93 -16.25
N ILE A 365 -26.32 -13.37 -17.50
CA ILE A 365 -25.31 -12.87 -18.43
C ILE A 365 -26.00 -12.16 -19.60
N PRO A 366 -25.70 -10.87 -19.86
CA PRO A 366 -26.16 -10.19 -21.07
C PRO A 366 -25.42 -10.73 -22.31
N ILE A 367 -26.16 -11.02 -23.37
CA ILE A 367 -25.64 -11.44 -24.67
C ILE A 367 -26.21 -10.56 -25.79
N GLY A 368 -25.38 -10.18 -26.75
CA GLY A 368 -25.76 -9.19 -27.76
C GLY A 368 -26.25 -7.87 -27.13
N GLU A 369 -27.15 -7.18 -27.82
CA GLU A 369 -27.63 -5.85 -27.42
C GLU A 369 -28.75 -5.88 -26.37
N HIS A 370 -29.66 -6.87 -26.44
CA HIS A 370 -30.89 -6.86 -25.64
C HIS A 370 -31.09 -8.11 -24.78
N ASP A 371 -30.43 -9.21 -25.12
CA ASP A 371 -30.79 -10.50 -24.56
C ASP A 371 -30.01 -10.79 -23.27
N PHE A 372 -30.56 -11.69 -22.48
CA PHE A 372 -30.02 -12.22 -21.24
C PHE A 372 -30.10 -13.74 -21.24
N ILE A 373 -29.15 -14.36 -20.55
CA ILE A 373 -29.10 -15.80 -20.32
C ILE A 373 -29.19 -16.03 -18.82
N ALA A 374 -30.08 -16.93 -18.40
CA ALA A 374 -30.14 -17.40 -17.03
C ALA A 374 -29.29 -18.67 -16.87
N ARG A 375 -28.25 -18.60 -16.05
CA ARG A 375 -27.42 -19.73 -15.65
C ARG A 375 -27.55 -19.97 -14.15
N PRO A 376 -28.56 -20.73 -13.70
CA PRO A 376 -28.57 -21.27 -12.35
C PRO A 376 -27.63 -22.48 -12.27
N TYR A 377 -26.91 -22.62 -11.16
CA TYR A 377 -25.98 -23.72 -10.93
C TYR A 377 -25.77 -23.99 -9.43
N GLY A 378 -25.34 -25.20 -9.07
CA GLY A 378 -25.02 -25.57 -7.70
C GLY A 378 -23.64 -25.03 -7.29
N LEU A 379 -23.48 -24.57 -6.05
CA LEU A 379 -22.20 -24.01 -5.57
C LEU A 379 -21.01 -24.97 -5.80
N ASP A 380 -21.25 -26.28 -5.65
CA ASP A 380 -20.24 -27.33 -5.74
C ASP A 380 -20.25 -28.05 -7.11
N ASP A 381 -21.02 -27.57 -8.10
CA ASP A 381 -21.08 -28.16 -9.44
C ASP A 381 -19.73 -28.00 -10.19
N ILE A 382 -19.24 -29.10 -10.76
CA ILE A 382 -17.91 -29.15 -11.43
C ILE A 382 -17.99 -28.78 -12.92
N PHE A 383 -19.19 -28.82 -13.53
CA PHE A 383 -19.41 -28.64 -14.97
C PHE A 383 -18.53 -29.60 -15.81
N LYS A 384 -18.55 -30.88 -15.45
CA LYS A 384 -17.80 -31.92 -16.14
C LYS A 384 -18.59 -33.24 -16.16
N GLY A 385 -18.53 -33.92 -17.30
CA GLY A 385 -19.07 -35.27 -17.48
C GLY A 385 -20.37 -35.29 -18.28
N ALA A 386 -20.67 -36.48 -18.82
CA ALA A 386 -21.84 -36.71 -19.65
C ALA A 386 -23.13 -36.61 -18.83
N LEU A 387 -24.15 -35.97 -19.40
CA LEU A 387 -25.40 -35.66 -18.70
C LEU A 387 -26.15 -36.91 -18.23
N ASN A 388 -25.95 -38.04 -18.89
CA ASN A 388 -26.57 -39.33 -18.55
C ASN A 388 -25.85 -40.09 -17.42
N ASN A 389 -24.69 -39.59 -16.96
CA ASN A 389 -23.96 -40.20 -15.87
C ASN A 389 -24.52 -39.72 -14.52
N GLU A 390 -24.83 -40.65 -13.61
CA GLU A 390 -25.37 -40.33 -12.27
C GLU A 390 -24.43 -39.46 -11.43
N THR A 391 -23.14 -39.44 -11.75
CA THR A 391 -22.13 -38.60 -11.07
C THR A 391 -22.08 -37.16 -11.59
N THR A 392 -22.76 -36.85 -12.70
CA THR A 392 -22.82 -35.49 -13.24
C THR A 392 -23.91 -34.70 -12.55
N MET A 393 -23.48 -33.86 -11.60
CA MET A 393 -24.36 -33.03 -10.77
C MET A 393 -24.69 -31.70 -11.45
N TYR A 394 -25.95 -31.29 -11.34
CA TYR A 394 -26.46 -29.97 -11.71
C TYR A 394 -27.44 -29.49 -10.65
N LEU A 395 -27.21 -28.30 -10.07
CA LEU A 395 -27.94 -27.79 -8.91
C LEU A 395 -27.84 -28.74 -7.70
N ASN A 396 -26.69 -29.38 -7.53
CA ASN A 396 -26.40 -30.35 -6.47
C ASN A 396 -27.27 -31.63 -6.48
N ILE A 397 -27.92 -31.95 -7.60
CA ILE A 397 -28.60 -33.23 -7.84
C ILE A 397 -28.12 -33.84 -9.16
N PRO A 398 -28.23 -35.15 -9.38
CA PRO A 398 -27.92 -35.75 -10.68
C PRO A 398 -28.72 -35.08 -11.81
N PHE A 399 -28.10 -34.80 -12.94
CA PHE A 399 -28.76 -34.09 -14.05
C PHE A 399 -30.02 -34.84 -14.56
N SER A 400 -29.96 -36.18 -14.58
CA SER A 400 -31.11 -37.03 -14.92
C SER A 400 -32.29 -36.84 -13.96
N GLN A 401 -32.03 -36.69 -12.65
CA GLN A 401 -33.04 -36.39 -11.66
C GLN A 401 -33.63 -34.98 -11.88
N TRP A 402 -32.79 -33.98 -12.15
CA TRP A 402 -33.23 -32.62 -12.43
C TRP A 402 -34.23 -32.55 -13.61
N MET A 403 -33.97 -33.33 -14.68
CA MET A 403 -34.87 -33.46 -15.82
C MET A 403 -36.19 -34.16 -15.45
N GLN A 404 -36.11 -35.26 -14.70
CA GLN A 404 -37.27 -36.03 -14.29
C GLN A 404 -38.24 -35.17 -13.45
N GLU A 405 -37.72 -34.42 -12.48
CA GLU A 405 -38.52 -33.53 -11.63
C GLU A 405 -39.26 -32.45 -12.42
N ARG A 406 -38.76 -32.08 -13.61
CA ARG A 406 -39.32 -31.06 -14.51
C ARG A 406 -40.12 -31.64 -15.69
N GLY A 407 -40.23 -32.97 -15.75
CA GLY A 407 -40.91 -33.70 -16.82
C GLY A 407 -40.35 -33.36 -18.20
N LEU A 408 -39.03 -33.39 -18.34
CA LEU A 408 -38.30 -33.23 -19.60
C LEU A 408 -37.80 -34.58 -20.10
N ASP A 409 -37.87 -34.79 -21.41
CA ASP A 409 -37.26 -35.91 -22.10
C ASP A 409 -35.92 -35.51 -22.72
N TRP A 410 -35.05 -36.48 -23.02
CA TRP A 410 -33.73 -36.24 -23.62
C TRP A 410 -33.78 -35.51 -24.97
N GLU A 411 -34.87 -35.62 -25.71
CA GLU A 411 -35.11 -34.88 -26.97
C GLU A 411 -35.20 -33.36 -26.75
N ALA A 412 -35.47 -32.91 -25.53
CA ALA A 412 -35.51 -31.48 -25.20
C ALA A 412 -34.12 -30.85 -25.02
N ILE A 413 -33.05 -31.67 -24.93
CA ILE A 413 -31.68 -31.20 -24.78
C ILE A 413 -31.03 -31.12 -26.16
N GLU A 414 -30.79 -29.90 -26.62
CA GLU A 414 -30.13 -29.63 -27.89
C GLU A 414 -28.60 -29.62 -27.71
N GLY A 415 -27.87 -29.98 -28.77
CA GLY A 415 -26.40 -29.91 -28.78
C GLY A 415 -25.70 -31.11 -28.14
N ARG A 416 -24.53 -30.86 -27.53
CA ARG A 416 -23.66 -31.90 -26.95
C ARG A 416 -24.17 -32.35 -25.58
N THR A 417 -24.18 -33.65 -25.32
CA THR A 417 -24.61 -34.24 -24.04
C THR A 417 -23.49 -35.00 -23.32
N ASP A 418 -22.29 -34.99 -23.89
CA ASP A 418 -21.11 -35.69 -23.35
C ASP A 418 -20.35 -34.87 -22.30
N ASP A 419 -20.67 -33.58 -22.14
CA ASP A 419 -20.11 -32.71 -21.10
C ASP A 419 -21.11 -31.61 -20.70
N LEU A 420 -21.39 -31.45 -19.40
CA LEU A 420 -22.33 -30.43 -18.88
C LEU A 420 -21.97 -29.00 -19.31
N GLN A 421 -20.67 -28.71 -19.43
CA GLN A 421 -20.17 -27.40 -19.88
C GLN A 421 -20.60 -27.08 -21.34
N SER A 422 -20.66 -28.09 -22.20
CA SER A 422 -20.97 -27.93 -23.63
C SER A 422 -22.45 -28.19 -23.96
N ALA A 423 -23.26 -28.57 -22.96
CA ALA A 423 -24.69 -28.81 -23.15
C ALA A 423 -25.50 -27.51 -23.20
N ALA A 424 -26.37 -27.37 -24.21
CA ALA A 424 -27.19 -26.19 -24.39
C ALA A 424 -28.46 -26.28 -23.53
N ILE A 425 -28.34 -25.88 -22.26
CA ILE A 425 -29.42 -25.95 -21.27
C ILE A 425 -29.84 -24.59 -20.71
N PHE A 426 -29.08 -23.53 -21.01
CA PHE A 426 -29.32 -22.19 -20.45
C PHE A 426 -30.18 -21.35 -21.40
N PRO A 427 -31.39 -20.95 -20.97
CA PRO A 427 -32.34 -20.26 -21.82
C PRO A 427 -31.93 -18.81 -22.09
N ARG A 428 -32.02 -18.38 -23.35
CA ARG A 428 -31.85 -17.00 -23.80
C ARG A 428 -33.22 -16.32 -23.92
N THR A 429 -33.37 -15.16 -23.31
CA THR A 429 -34.59 -14.33 -23.39
C THR A 429 -34.25 -12.85 -23.48
N ASN A 430 -35.12 -12.06 -24.09
CA ASN A 430 -35.03 -10.60 -24.15
C ASN A 430 -35.94 -9.91 -23.11
N SER A 431 -36.68 -10.68 -22.31
CA SER A 431 -37.65 -10.18 -21.33
C SER A 431 -37.20 -10.49 -19.91
N ILE A 432 -36.99 -9.43 -19.11
CA ILE A 432 -36.60 -9.54 -17.69
C ILE A 432 -37.69 -10.26 -16.88
N GLN A 433 -38.97 -10.07 -17.21
CA GLN A 433 -40.07 -10.75 -16.53
C GLN A 433 -40.09 -12.25 -16.85
N GLU A 434 -39.90 -12.63 -18.11
CA GLU A 434 -39.82 -14.04 -18.51
C GLU A 434 -38.61 -14.74 -17.89
N LEU A 435 -37.46 -14.04 -17.83
CA LEU A 435 -36.25 -14.53 -17.18
C LEU A 435 -36.51 -14.98 -15.73
N GLY A 436 -37.23 -14.17 -14.95
CA GLY A 436 -37.60 -14.52 -13.57
C GLY A 436 -38.53 -15.74 -13.48
N ILE A 437 -39.48 -15.89 -14.41
CA ILE A 437 -40.39 -17.05 -14.45
C ILE A 437 -39.63 -18.33 -14.79
N VAL A 438 -38.75 -18.28 -15.80
CA VAL A 438 -37.93 -19.43 -16.19
C VAL A 438 -36.95 -19.79 -15.08
N LEU A 439 -36.34 -18.80 -14.42
CA LEU A 439 -35.42 -19.03 -13.31
C LEU A 439 -36.10 -19.74 -12.13
N ARG A 440 -37.32 -19.34 -11.76
CA ARG A 440 -38.14 -20.03 -10.75
C ARG A 440 -38.33 -21.51 -11.10
N TRP A 441 -38.70 -21.79 -12.35
CA TRP A 441 -38.89 -23.17 -12.82
C TRP A 441 -37.59 -23.98 -12.84
N MET A 442 -36.48 -23.38 -13.28
CA MET A 442 -35.17 -24.05 -13.30
C MET A 442 -34.65 -24.36 -11.89
N THR A 443 -35.07 -23.62 -10.87
CA THR A 443 -34.51 -23.70 -9.50
C THR A 443 -35.48 -24.29 -8.49
N SER A 444 -36.50 -23.55 -8.06
CA SER A 444 -37.33 -23.86 -6.89
C SER A 444 -38.75 -24.36 -7.20
N GLU A 445 -39.25 -24.16 -8.42
CA GLU A 445 -40.64 -24.47 -8.78
C GLU A 445 -40.73 -25.40 -10.00
N PRO A 446 -40.33 -26.67 -9.89
CA PRO A 446 -40.27 -27.60 -11.03
C PRO A 446 -41.63 -27.84 -11.70
N GLN A 447 -42.73 -27.60 -10.98
CA GLN A 447 -44.12 -27.75 -11.45
C GLN A 447 -44.69 -26.49 -12.13
N LEU A 448 -43.89 -25.43 -12.31
CA LEU A 448 -44.35 -24.17 -12.89
C LEU A 448 -44.50 -24.29 -14.43
N GLU A 449 -45.70 -24.59 -14.90
CA GLU A 449 -45.99 -24.82 -16.34
C GLU A 449 -45.56 -23.66 -17.25
N LYS A 450 -45.86 -22.42 -16.87
CA LYS A 450 -45.44 -21.24 -17.65
C LYS A 450 -43.92 -21.15 -17.81
N GLY A 451 -43.15 -21.53 -16.78
CA GLY A 451 -41.70 -21.56 -16.85
C GLY A 451 -41.18 -22.66 -17.77
N LYS A 452 -41.81 -23.84 -17.73
CA LYS A 452 -41.54 -24.97 -18.63
C LYS A 452 -41.77 -24.60 -20.10
N GLU A 453 -42.92 -23.99 -20.41
CA GLU A 453 -43.25 -23.54 -21.77
C GLU A 453 -42.24 -22.52 -22.29
N LEU A 454 -41.90 -21.52 -21.48
CA LEU A 454 -40.91 -20.50 -21.84
C LEU A 454 -39.52 -21.12 -22.07
N TRP A 455 -39.09 -22.04 -21.20
CA TRP A 455 -37.80 -22.72 -21.36
C TRP A 455 -37.76 -23.54 -22.66
N LYS A 456 -38.81 -24.32 -22.97
CA LYS A 456 -38.90 -25.10 -24.22
C LYS A 456 -38.88 -24.22 -25.46
N LYS A 457 -39.56 -23.07 -25.43
CA LYS A 457 -39.61 -22.11 -26.54
C LYS A 457 -38.30 -21.35 -26.75
N SER A 458 -37.52 -21.17 -25.69
CA SER A 458 -36.29 -20.40 -25.73
C SER A 458 -35.17 -21.11 -26.52
N VAL A 459 -34.35 -20.31 -27.19
CA VAL A 459 -33.05 -20.77 -27.70
C VAL A 459 -32.16 -21.00 -26.48
N LYS A 460 -31.54 -22.17 -26.40
CA LYS A 460 -30.68 -22.54 -25.28
C LYS A 460 -29.23 -22.42 -25.72
N VAL A 461 -28.35 -22.07 -24.80
CA VAL A 461 -26.91 -21.98 -25.02
C VAL A 461 -26.15 -22.76 -23.96
N SER A 462 -24.94 -23.18 -24.29
CA SER A 462 -24.01 -23.86 -23.39
C SER A 462 -23.17 -22.90 -22.56
N ALA A 463 -22.52 -23.40 -21.51
CA ALA A 463 -21.60 -22.58 -20.71
C ALA A 463 -20.34 -22.15 -21.50
N ASP A 464 -19.92 -22.96 -22.48
CA ASP A 464 -18.87 -22.58 -23.43
C ASP A 464 -19.30 -21.40 -24.30
N GLU A 465 -20.52 -21.44 -24.85
CA GLU A 465 -21.07 -20.34 -25.66
C GLU A 465 -21.29 -19.07 -24.84
N ILE A 466 -21.71 -19.17 -23.58
CA ILE A 466 -21.82 -18.04 -22.66
C ILE A 466 -20.44 -17.37 -22.51
N SER A 467 -19.41 -18.16 -22.26
CA SER A 467 -18.05 -17.64 -22.04
C SER A 467 -17.46 -16.99 -23.29
N ALA A 468 -17.81 -17.49 -24.48
CA ALA A 468 -17.34 -16.93 -25.74
C ALA A 468 -18.10 -15.68 -26.21
N ASN A 469 -19.38 -15.54 -25.85
CA ASN A 469 -20.27 -14.53 -26.46
C ASN A 469 -20.84 -13.50 -25.48
N ALA A 470 -20.50 -13.57 -24.18
CA ALA A 470 -21.00 -12.61 -23.19
C ALA A 470 -20.64 -11.17 -23.55
N ASN A 471 -21.63 -10.26 -23.41
CA ASN A 471 -21.41 -8.83 -23.60
C ASN A 471 -20.83 -8.20 -22.32
N LEU A 472 -19.51 -8.19 -22.22
CA LEU A 472 -18.80 -7.67 -21.04
C LEU A 472 -19.01 -6.16 -20.84
N LYS A 473 -19.18 -5.39 -21.92
CA LYS A 473 -19.47 -3.95 -21.82
C LYS A 473 -20.79 -3.70 -21.08
N ARG A 474 -21.84 -4.47 -21.38
CA ARG A 474 -23.12 -4.40 -20.65
C ARG A 474 -22.96 -4.80 -19.18
N LEU A 475 -22.19 -5.84 -18.88
CA LEU A 475 -21.90 -6.24 -17.49
C LEU A 475 -21.18 -5.13 -16.70
N TYR A 476 -20.15 -4.53 -17.29
CA TYR A 476 -19.39 -3.44 -16.66
C TYR A 476 -20.24 -2.16 -16.50
N THR A 477 -21.09 -1.87 -17.48
CA THR A 477 -22.04 -0.74 -17.39
C THR A 477 -23.02 -0.94 -16.24
N GLN A 478 -23.60 -2.14 -16.10
CA GLN A 478 -24.47 -2.48 -14.98
C GLN A 478 -23.72 -2.34 -13.64
N ARG A 479 -22.49 -2.86 -13.57
CA ARG A 479 -21.64 -2.78 -12.38
C ARG A 479 -21.36 -1.31 -12.00
N ARG A 480 -21.04 -0.46 -12.98
CA ARG A 480 -20.81 0.98 -12.80
C ARG A 480 -22.07 1.68 -12.27
N ASN A 481 -23.25 1.37 -12.82
CA ASN A 481 -24.52 1.94 -12.39
C ASN A 481 -24.83 1.59 -10.92
N TYR A 482 -24.68 0.32 -10.53
CA TYR A 482 -24.89 -0.05 -9.13
C TYR A 482 -23.80 0.49 -8.20
N ARG A 483 -22.55 0.61 -8.67
CA ARG A 483 -21.47 1.25 -7.91
C ARG A 483 -21.76 2.72 -7.62
N CYS A 484 -22.35 3.45 -8.57
CA CYS A 484 -22.80 4.83 -8.39
C CYS A 484 -23.74 4.98 -7.18
N GLU A 485 -24.75 4.10 -7.07
CA GLU A 485 -25.66 4.09 -5.92
C GLU A 485 -24.97 3.61 -4.62
N ASN A 486 -24.06 2.65 -4.72
CA ASN A 486 -23.27 2.20 -3.58
C ASN A 486 -22.39 3.32 -3.01
N TRP A 487 -21.77 4.16 -3.85
CA TRP A 487 -21.00 5.32 -3.39
C TRP A 487 -21.86 6.27 -2.55
N LYS A 488 -23.06 6.61 -3.02
CA LYS A 488 -24.02 7.46 -2.29
C LYS A 488 -24.40 6.83 -0.95
N GLY A 489 -24.76 5.54 -0.97
CA GLY A 489 -25.15 4.80 0.23
C GLY A 489 -24.01 4.66 1.25
N LEU A 490 -22.78 4.41 0.80
CA LEU A 490 -21.59 4.29 1.66
C LEU A 490 -21.22 5.61 2.32
N ALA A 491 -21.27 6.72 1.56
CA ALA A 491 -20.99 8.06 2.06
C ALA A 491 -22.05 8.52 3.08
N ALA A 492 -23.33 8.32 2.78
CA ALA A 492 -24.43 8.69 3.68
C ALA A 492 -24.41 7.88 4.99
N ASN A 493 -23.95 6.61 4.94
CA ASN A 493 -23.89 5.71 6.10
C ASN A 493 -22.47 5.52 6.64
N TYR A 494 -21.61 6.53 6.53
CA TYR A 494 -20.18 6.43 6.84
C TYR A 494 -19.85 5.86 8.24
N GLU A 495 -20.69 6.09 9.25
CA GLU A 495 -20.49 5.57 10.61
C GLU A 495 -20.50 4.04 10.69
N LYS A 496 -21.19 3.41 9.74
CA LYS A 496 -21.41 1.96 9.65
C LYS A 496 -20.73 1.36 8.43
N SER A 497 -19.99 2.15 7.65
CA SER A 497 -19.36 1.74 6.40
C SER A 497 -17.84 1.97 6.44
N VAL A 498 -17.13 1.41 5.46
CA VAL A 498 -15.67 1.58 5.30
C VAL A 498 -15.30 2.85 4.53
N PHE A 499 -16.26 3.72 4.19
CA PHE A 499 -16.09 4.81 3.22
C PHE A 499 -14.83 5.68 3.46
N TYR A 500 -14.63 6.19 4.68
CA TYR A 500 -13.47 7.04 5.00
C TYR A 500 -12.16 6.27 5.26
N GLN A 501 -12.15 4.95 5.09
CA GLN A 501 -10.96 4.10 5.12
C GLN A 501 -10.43 3.79 3.72
N LEU A 502 -11.27 3.97 2.70
CA LEU A 502 -10.93 3.74 1.30
C LEU A 502 -9.80 4.65 0.84
N ASP A 503 -9.24 4.32 -0.31
CA ASP A 503 -8.46 5.29 -1.08
C ASP A 503 -9.37 6.45 -1.49
N LEU A 504 -9.31 7.55 -0.74
CA LEU A 504 -10.14 8.75 -0.97
C LEU A 504 -9.61 9.57 -2.14
N GLN A 505 -8.36 9.37 -2.54
CA GLN A 505 -7.83 9.95 -3.77
C GLN A 505 -8.50 9.30 -4.98
N ASP A 506 -8.62 7.97 -4.98
CA ASP A 506 -9.38 7.20 -5.97
C ASP A 506 -10.88 7.55 -5.93
N ALA A 507 -11.47 7.59 -4.71
CA ALA A 507 -12.86 7.99 -4.54
C ALA A 507 -13.15 9.40 -5.07
N ALA A 508 -12.25 10.37 -4.88
CA ALA A 508 -12.43 11.71 -5.43
C ALA A 508 -12.51 11.72 -6.96
N ASN A 509 -11.66 10.92 -7.63
CA ASN A 509 -11.70 10.77 -9.08
C ASN A 509 -13.02 10.12 -9.53
N GLU A 510 -13.46 9.05 -8.84
CA GLU A 510 -14.74 8.38 -9.11
C GLU A 510 -15.94 9.31 -8.93
N PHE A 511 -15.95 10.15 -7.88
CA PHE A 511 -17.03 11.12 -7.66
C PHE A 511 -17.13 12.14 -8.79
N VAL A 512 -16.00 12.58 -9.35
CA VAL A 512 -16.00 13.49 -10.49
C VAL A 512 -16.39 12.76 -11.78
N HIS A 513 -15.86 11.57 -12.01
CA HIS A 513 -16.13 10.77 -13.21
C HIS A 513 -17.60 10.28 -13.30
N LEU A 514 -18.22 9.99 -12.16
CA LEU A 514 -19.62 9.56 -12.05
C LEU A 514 -20.59 10.73 -11.83
N ASP A 515 -20.08 11.97 -11.81
CA ASP A 515 -20.85 13.19 -11.52
C ASP A 515 -21.68 13.11 -10.22
N LEU A 516 -21.07 12.58 -9.15
CA LEU A 516 -21.69 12.44 -7.84
C LEU A 516 -21.58 13.74 -7.03
N GLU A 517 -22.62 14.06 -6.24
CA GLU A 517 -22.56 15.20 -5.35
C GLU A 517 -21.44 15.07 -4.31
N THR A 518 -20.80 16.19 -4.00
CA THR A 518 -19.76 16.22 -2.96
C THR A 518 -20.39 15.89 -1.60
N PRO A 519 -19.87 14.92 -0.82
CA PRO A 519 -20.47 14.54 0.46
C PRO A 519 -20.54 15.70 1.43
N ASP A 520 -21.64 15.82 2.18
CA ASP A 520 -21.86 16.90 3.14
C ASP A 520 -20.76 17.00 4.21
N ILE A 521 -20.64 18.20 4.78
CA ILE A 521 -19.78 18.44 5.93
C ILE A 521 -20.30 17.64 7.11
N LEU A 522 -19.42 16.86 7.73
CA LEU A 522 -19.77 16.07 8.91
C LEU A 522 -19.99 16.95 10.15
N LYS A 523 -20.93 16.52 10.99
CA LYS A 523 -21.23 17.12 12.29
C LYS A 523 -20.04 17.01 13.26
N GLU A 524 -20.04 17.84 14.30
CA GLU A 524 -18.92 17.93 15.26
C GLU A 524 -18.75 16.71 16.18
N ASP A 525 -19.81 15.93 16.38
CA ASP A 525 -19.85 14.69 17.15
C ASP A 525 -19.16 13.51 16.43
N ALA A 526 -18.94 13.63 15.12
CA ALA A 526 -18.17 12.65 14.36
C ALA A 526 -16.70 12.62 14.81
N ALA A 527 -16.08 11.44 14.77
CA ALA A 527 -14.69 11.27 15.18
C ALA A 527 -13.74 12.23 14.44
N PRO A 528 -12.76 12.87 15.13
CA PRO A 528 -11.91 13.91 14.54
C PRO A 528 -11.23 13.50 13.23
N MET A 529 -10.67 12.30 13.18
CA MET A 529 -10.02 11.79 11.98
C MET A 529 -10.98 11.62 10.79
N VAL A 530 -12.22 11.19 11.05
CA VAL A 530 -13.24 11.04 10.00
C VAL A 530 -13.61 12.40 9.43
N ARG A 531 -13.68 13.43 10.27
CA ARG A 531 -13.90 14.82 9.83
C ARG A 531 -12.73 15.34 8.98
N ILE A 532 -11.49 15.03 9.35
CA ILE A 532 -10.29 15.37 8.56
C ILE A 532 -10.36 14.73 7.17
N HIS A 533 -10.65 13.42 7.11
CA HIS A 533 -10.82 12.68 5.85
C HIS A 533 -11.94 13.27 4.98
N ASN A 534 -13.09 13.60 5.57
CA ASN A 534 -14.20 14.25 4.87
C ASN A 534 -13.77 15.59 4.26
N ARG A 535 -13.16 16.48 5.05
CA ARG A 535 -12.71 17.80 4.58
C ARG A 535 -11.70 17.68 3.44
N MET A 536 -10.73 16.77 3.56
CA MET A 536 -9.73 16.60 2.51
C MET A 536 -10.31 15.97 1.24
N LEU A 537 -11.22 14.99 1.36
CA LEU A 537 -11.95 14.43 0.21
C LEU A 537 -12.72 15.53 -0.53
N ARG A 538 -13.45 16.37 0.22
CA ARG A 538 -14.20 17.50 -0.35
C ARG A 538 -13.26 18.46 -1.08
N ALA A 539 -12.14 18.83 -0.46
CA ALA A 539 -11.12 19.66 -1.10
C ALA A 539 -10.62 19.05 -2.42
N ARG A 540 -10.33 17.75 -2.43
CA ARG A 540 -9.86 17.05 -3.63
C ARG A 540 -10.91 17.02 -4.75
N ILE A 541 -12.16 16.71 -4.43
CA ILE A 541 -13.28 16.73 -5.41
C ILE A 541 -13.45 18.14 -5.98
N MET A 542 -13.46 19.18 -5.14
CA MET A 542 -13.59 20.57 -5.57
C MET A 542 -12.42 21.00 -6.47
N LYS A 543 -11.18 20.61 -6.11
CA LYS A 543 -9.98 20.87 -6.91
C LYS A 543 -10.06 20.24 -8.30
N LEU A 544 -10.51 18.99 -8.38
CA LEU A 544 -10.71 18.27 -9.65
C LEU A 544 -11.84 18.89 -10.51
N ARG A 545 -12.86 19.47 -9.88
CA ARG A 545 -13.93 20.23 -10.56
C ARG A 545 -13.54 21.67 -10.93
N GLY A 546 -12.34 22.13 -10.56
CA GLY A 546 -11.92 23.51 -10.77
C GLY A 546 -12.62 24.54 -9.87
N ASN A 547 -13.25 24.12 -8.77
CA ASN A 547 -13.89 25.01 -7.81
C ASN A 547 -12.84 25.59 -6.83
N GLY A 548 -12.60 26.90 -6.89
CA GLY A 548 -11.63 27.64 -6.05
C GLY A 548 -11.94 27.73 -4.55
N GLU A 549 -12.98 27.06 -4.04
CA GLU A 549 -13.21 26.93 -2.60
C GLU A 549 -12.41 25.78 -1.95
N TRP A 550 -11.74 24.94 -2.76
CA TRP A 550 -11.00 23.77 -2.27
C TRP A 550 -9.95 24.11 -1.20
N GLN A 551 -9.29 25.28 -1.29
CA GLN A 551 -8.30 25.71 -0.30
C GLN A 551 -8.91 25.90 1.09
N LYS A 552 -10.19 26.30 1.19
CA LYS A 552 -10.88 26.47 2.48
C LYS A 552 -11.08 25.11 3.16
N GLU A 553 -11.51 24.12 2.39
CA GLU A 553 -11.72 22.75 2.89
C GLU A 553 -10.41 22.07 3.27
N GLU A 554 -9.35 22.27 2.48
CA GLU A 554 -7.99 21.79 2.78
C GLU A 554 -7.49 22.40 4.10
N GLN A 555 -7.55 23.73 4.24
CA GLN A 555 -7.15 24.43 5.47
C GLN A 555 -7.96 23.96 6.68
N ALA A 556 -9.26 23.70 6.52
CA ALA A 556 -10.09 23.15 7.59
C ALA A 556 -9.64 21.75 8.03
N ALA A 557 -9.21 20.89 7.10
CA ALA A 557 -8.67 19.57 7.42
C ALA A 557 -7.38 19.68 8.26
N PHE A 558 -6.44 20.54 7.85
CA PHE A 558 -5.21 20.81 8.62
C PHE A 558 -5.51 21.44 9.99
N GLN A 559 -6.50 22.33 10.08
CA GLN A 559 -6.92 22.93 11.34
C GLN A 559 -7.49 21.87 12.30
N LEU A 560 -8.31 20.93 11.83
CA LEU A 560 -8.83 19.84 12.65
C LEU A 560 -7.72 18.92 13.18
N LEU A 561 -6.71 18.62 12.36
CA LEU A 561 -5.53 17.87 12.81
C LEU A 561 -4.81 18.61 13.94
N ARG A 562 -4.56 19.91 13.73
CA ARG A 562 -3.93 20.79 14.72
C ARG A 562 -4.72 20.80 16.02
N ASP A 563 -6.03 20.99 15.97
CA ASP A 563 -6.90 21.03 17.15
C ASP A 563 -6.87 19.70 17.91
N GLY A 564 -6.86 18.57 17.20
CA GLY A 564 -6.72 17.24 17.80
C GLY A 564 -5.38 17.04 18.53
N LEU A 565 -4.27 17.52 17.95
CA LEU A 565 -2.95 17.46 18.58
C LEU A 565 -2.82 18.40 19.78
N LEU A 566 -3.41 19.61 19.70
CA LEU A 566 -3.42 20.57 20.81
C LEU A 566 -4.31 20.12 21.97
N GLY A 567 -5.45 19.49 21.67
CA GLY A 567 -6.42 19.02 22.66
C GLY A 567 -5.80 18.07 23.69
N ALA A 568 -4.93 17.14 23.24
CA ALA A 568 -4.22 16.20 24.10
C ALA A 568 -3.31 16.87 25.16
N MET A 569 -2.84 18.10 24.90
CA MET A 569 -1.89 18.82 25.76
C MET A 569 -2.52 19.98 26.54
N SER A 570 -3.69 20.46 26.12
CA SER A 570 -4.40 21.63 26.68
C SER A 570 -4.79 21.51 28.16
N THR A 571 -4.76 20.30 28.72
CA THR A 571 -5.01 20.04 30.15
C THR A 571 -3.81 20.34 31.05
N ARG A 572 -2.60 20.46 30.50
CA ARG A 572 -1.38 20.74 31.27
C ARG A 572 -1.21 22.25 31.45
N LYS A 573 -1.41 22.73 32.67
CA LYS A 573 -1.13 24.12 33.06
C LYS A 573 0.25 24.20 33.71
N ASN A 574 1.01 25.23 33.36
CA ASN A 574 2.36 25.47 33.85
C ASN A 574 2.38 26.64 34.84
N HIS A 575 3.27 26.55 35.83
CA HIS A 575 3.51 27.59 36.82
C HIS A 575 4.98 28.03 36.72
N PRO A 576 5.30 29.09 35.95
CA PRO A 576 6.67 29.55 35.82
C PRO A 576 7.14 30.20 37.12
N ALA A 577 8.30 29.77 37.62
CA ALA A 577 8.94 30.30 38.83
C ALA A 577 10.41 30.67 38.56
N LEU A 578 10.86 31.84 39.01
CA LEU A 578 12.23 32.29 38.74
C LEU A 578 13.24 31.38 39.44
N SER A 579 14.05 30.64 38.66
CA SER A 579 15.01 29.65 39.17
C SER A 579 16.46 30.14 39.16
N VAL A 580 16.71 31.36 38.69
CA VAL A 580 18.06 31.92 38.50
C VAL A 580 18.28 33.17 39.34
N TYR A 581 19.54 33.44 39.68
CA TYR A 581 19.93 34.71 40.30
C TYR A 581 19.98 35.85 39.28
N SER A 582 19.95 37.10 39.77
CA SER A 582 19.89 38.30 38.93
C SER A 582 21.12 38.50 38.02
N ASP A 583 22.25 37.90 38.37
CA ASP A 583 23.53 37.95 37.66
C ASP A 583 23.79 36.71 36.80
N GLN A 584 22.94 35.70 36.86
CA GLN A 584 23.07 34.48 36.07
C GLN A 584 22.46 34.59 34.68
N ILE A 585 23.06 33.89 33.73
CA ILE A 585 22.52 33.68 32.39
C ILE A 585 22.40 32.19 32.09
N VAL A 586 21.23 31.78 31.59
CA VAL A 586 20.99 30.42 31.10
C VAL A 586 21.41 30.35 29.65
N TRP A 587 22.27 29.41 29.32
CA TRP A 587 22.73 29.13 27.97
C TRP A 587 22.29 27.73 27.55
N GLY A 588 21.36 27.69 26.58
CA GLY A 588 20.93 26.49 25.89
C GLY A 588 21.64 26.34 24.54
N ARG A 589 22.04 25.11 24.21
CA ARG A 589 22.69 24.80 22.93
C ARG A 589 22.30 23.41 22.42
N SER A 590 22.06 23.29 21.12
CA SER A 590 21.63 22.04 20.49
C SER A 590 22.37 21.73 19.18
N PRO A 591 22.75 20.46 18.95
CA PRO A 591 23.17 19.98 17.64
C PRO A 591 21.99 19.98 16.67
N VAL A 592 22.26 19.85 15.37
CA VAL A 592 21.21 19.59 14.36
C VAL A 592 21.10 18.11 14.05
N ARG A 593 20.18 17.71 13.17
CA ARG A 593 19.93 16.29 12.86
C ARG A 593 19.97 15.97 11.37
N ILE A 594 20.42 14.77 11.07
CA ILE A 594 20.31 14.15 9.75
C ILE A 594 19.49 12.86 9.91
N ASP A 595 18.43 12.69 9.12
CA ASP A 595 17.67 11.44 9.07
C ASP A 595 18.35 10.47 8.08
N MET A 596 18.52 9.21 8.49
CA MET A 596 19.14 8.16 7.66
C MET A 596 18.08 7.30 6.96
N ALA A 597 17.00 6.98 7.66
CA ALA A 597 15.90 6.15 7.15
C ALA A 597 14.58 6.49 7.88
N GLY A 598 13.46 6.32 7.19
CA GLY A 598 12.11 6.43 7.78
C GLY A 598 11.54 7.84 7.90
N GLY A 599 12.19 8.87 7.35
CA GLY A 599 11.61 10.21 7.29
C GLY A 599 10.19 10.20 6.72
N TRP A 600 9.31 11.08 7.21
CA TRP A 600 7.86 11.13 6.95
C TRP A 600 7.00 10.12 7.69
N THR A 601 7.55 9.00 8.17
CA THR A 601 6.76 8.05 8.97
C THR A 601 6.37 8.61 10.34
N ASP A 602 7.06 9.65 10.80
CA ASP A 602 6.78 10.40 12.03
C ASP A 602 5.66 11.44 11.86
N THR A 603 5.30 11.77 10.63
CA THR A 603 4.39 12.88 10.32
C THR A 603 2.92 12.44 10.42
N PRO A 604 2.07 13.17 11.17
CA PRO A 604 0.62 12.95 11.16
C PRO A 604 0.00 13.24 9.78
N PRO A 605 -1.05 12.52 9.35
CA PRO A 605 -1.83 11.54 10.12
C PRO A 605 -1.23 10.12 10.15
N TYR A 606 -0.20 9.83 9.34
CA TYR A 606 0.33 8.46 9.21
C TYR A 606 0.82 7.91 10.55
N SER A 607 1.61 8.69 11.29
CA SER A 607 2.11 8.31 12.61
C SER A 607 0.99 8.08 13.63
N LEU A 608 -0.16 8.75 13.50
CA LEU A 608 -1.32 8.55 14.38
C LEU A 608 -1.96 7.18 14.21
N TYR A 609 -1.77 6.54 13.06
CA TYR A 609 -2.44 5.28 12.72
C TYR A 609 -1.54 4.06 12.79
N SER A 610 -0.31 4.23 12.31
CA SER A 610 0.65 3.15 12.20
C SER A 610 1.77 3.26 13.22
N GLY A 611 1.93 4.42 13.88
CA GLY A 611 3.15 4.78 14.60
C GLY A 611 4.30 5.08 13.62
N GLY A 612 5.23 5.96 14.01
CA GLY A 612 6.40 6.28 13.20
C GLY A 612 7.65 5.46 13.57
N SER A 613 8.60 5.39 12.65
CA SER A 613 9.92 4.77 12.89
C SER A 613 10.98 5.52 12.10
N VAL A 614 11.97 6.10 12.77
CA VAL A 614 13.02 6.92 12.13
C VAL A 614 14.38 6.54 12.70
N VAL A 615 15.37 6.33 11.83
CA VAL A 615 16.78 6.30 12.23
C VAL A 615 17.39 7.65 11.91
N ASN A 616 17.90 8.36 12.90
CA ASN A 616 18.57 9.64 12.72
C ASN A 616 19.83 9.76 13.58
N LEU A 617 20.61 10.82 13.33
CA LEU A 617 21.75 11.17 14.16
C LEU A 617 21.79 12.66 14.47
N ALA A 618 22.29 12.98 15.67
CA ALA A 618 22.60 14.35 16.09
C ALA A 618 24.01 14.73 15.64
N ILE A 619 24.17 15.88 14.98
CA ILE A 619 25.45 16.37 14.48
C ILE A 619 25.75 17.80 14.91
N GLU A 620 27.03 18.04 15.19
CA GLU A 620 27.60 19.37 15.36
C GLU A 620 28.22 19.83 14.04
N LEU A 621 28.27 21.14 13.83
CA LEU A 621 28.85 21.73 12.63
C LEU A 621 30.11 22.49 13.04
N ASN A 622 31.23 22.22 12.37
CA ASN A 622 32.54 22.82 12.68
C ASN A 622 32.90 22.71 14.18
N GLY A 623 32.60 21.57 14.79
CA GLY A 623 32.91 21.27 16.19
C GLY A 623 32.05 21.99 17.24
N GLN A 624 30.93 22.63 16.85
CA GLN A 624 30.02 23.29 17.80
C GLN A 624 28.54 23.00 17.52
N PRO A 625 27.70 22.99 18.57
CA PRO A 625 26.25 23.07 18.43
C PRO A 625 25.85 24.41 17.77
N PRO A 626 25.23 24.38 16.59
CA PRO A 626 25.00 25.60 15.81
C PRO A 626 23.77 26.40 16.25
N LEU A 627 22.91 25.83 17.12
CA LEU A 627 21.72 26.50 17.64
C LEU A 627 21.95 26.85 19.11
N GLN A 628 21.82 28.13 19.44
CA GLN A 628 22.14 28.67 20.76
C GLN A 628 21.08 29.66 21.21
N VAL A 629 20.75 29.60 22.50
CA VAL A 629 19.75 30.44 23.15
C VAL A 629 20.31 30.91 24.48
N TYR A 630 20.14 32.19 24.77
CA TYR A 630 20.50 32.80 26.04
C TYR A 630 19.27 33.39 26.69
N VAL A 631 19.06 33.13 27.98
CA VAL A 631 17.96 33.69 28.76
C VAL A 631 18.53 34.33 30.03
N LYS A 632 18.23 35.60 30.26
CA LYS A 632 18.64 36.32 31.48
C LYS A 632 17.50 37.17 32.06
N PRO A 633 17.55 37.49 33.36
CA PRO A 633 16.59 38.40 33.98
C PRO A 633 16.68 39.82 33.39
N CYS A 634 15.53 40.48 33.23
CA CYS A 634 15.42 41.90 32.90
C CYS A 634 14.87 42.67 34.10
N LYS A 635 15.52 43.80 34.45
CA LYS A 635 15.08 44.65 35.57
C LYS A 635 13.70 45.26 35.35
N GLU A 636 13.34 45.51 34.11
CA GLU A 636 12.03 46.03 33.75
C GLU A 636 11.04 44.87 33.53
N PHE A 637 9.79 45.04 33.93
CA PHE A 637 8.75 44.00 33.83
C PHE A 637 8.15 43.91 32.42
N HIS A 638 9.00 43.66 31.44
CA HIS A 638 8.66 43.36 30.05
C HIS A 638 9.53 42.19 29.55
N ILE A 639 9.21 41.67 28.37
CA ILE A 639 9.98 40.60 27.72
C ILE A 639 10.75 41.19 26.54
N VAL A 640 12.06 40.95 26.45
CA VAL A 640 12.89 41.36 25.30
C VAL A 640 13.28 40.13 24.50
N LEU A 641 13.02 40.14 23.20
CA LEU A 641 13.45 39.10 22.27
C LEU A 641 14.50 39.67 21.32
N ARG A 642 15.62 38.97 21.13
CA ARG A 642 16.70 39.34 20.20
C ARG A 642 17.09 38.17 19.31
N SER A 643 17.33 38.42 18.03
CA SER A 643 17.95 37.45 17.10
C SER A 643 19.25 38.06 16.57
N ILE A 644 20.35 37.36 16.80
CA ILE A 644 21.68 37.79 16.37
C ILE A 644 21.83 37.65 14.86
N ASP A 645 21.40 36.52 14.30
CA ASP A 645 21.51 36.19 12.88
C ASP A 645 20.64 37.07 11.98
N MET A 646 19.46 37.49 12.45
CA MET A 646 18.58 38.38 11.71
C MET A 646 18.75 39.87 12.09
N GLY A 647 19.55 40.18 13.11
CA GLY A 647 19.74 41.55 13.61
C GLY A 647 18.46 42.20 14.14
N ALA A 648 17.52 41.40 14.65
CA ALA A 648 16.19 41.86 15.06
C ALA A 648 16.07 41.96 16.59
N MET A 649 15.21 42.87 17.06
CA MET A 649 14.83 42.99 18.46
C MET A 649 13.35 43.41 18.58
N GLU A 650 12.64 42.81 19.55
CA GLU A 650 11.25 43.12 19.87
C GLU A 650 11.07 43.17 21.39
N VAL A 651 10.29 44.15 21.87
CA VAL A 651 9.91 44.27 23.28
C VAL A 651 8.42 43.98 23.39
N ILE A 652 8.06 43.05 24.28
CA ILE A 652 6.69 42.59 24.52
C ILE A 652 6.26 43.05 25.91
N SER A 653 5.16 43.80 25.96
CA SER A 653 4.63 44.42 27.17
C SER A 653 3.23 43.93 27.57
N ASN A 654 2.51 43.26 26.67
CA ASN A 654 1.15 42.76 26.90
C ASN A 654 0.93 41.36 26.30
N TYR A 655 -0.22 40.75 26.64
CA TYR A 655 -0.56 39.40 26.17
C TYR A 655 -0.81 39.32 24.66
N ASP A 656 -1.38 40.35 24.04
CA ASP A 656 -1.68 40.36 22.60
C ASP A 656 -0.38 40.29 21.78
N GLU A 657 0.63 41.08 22.16
CA GLU A 657 1.97 41.06 21.56
C GLU A 657 2.67 39.71 21.73
N LEU A 658 2.47 39.05 22.89
CA LEU A 658 3.02 37.72 23.17
C LEU A 658 2.31 36.64 22.35
N GLN A 659 1.00 36.75 22.16
CA GLN A 659 0.19 35.78 21.44
C GLN A 659 0.22 35.98 19.91
N ASP A 660 0.77 37.09 19.42
CA ASP A 660 1.04 37.33 18.00
C ASP A 660 2.25 36.54 17.46
N TYR A 661 2.28 35.23 17.75
CA TYR A 661 3.29 34.29 17.25
C TYR A 661 2.95 33.72 15.86
N LYS A 662 1.72 33.89 15.37
CA LYS A 662 1.28 33.39 14.05
C LYS A 662 1.64 34.33 12.89
N LYS A 663 2.23 35.49 13.18
CA LYS A 663 2.64 36.47 12.17
C LYS A 663 3.69 35.89 11.22
N VAL A 664 3.32 35.77 9.96
CA VAL A 664 4.20 35.22 8.91
C VAL A 664 5.46 36.07 8.78
N GLY A 665 6.62 35.41 8.81
CA GLY A 665 7.92 36.07 8.65
C GLY A 665 8.45 36.76 9.91
N SER A 666 7.76 36.63 11.05
CA SER A 666 8.30 37.14 12.32
C SER A 666 9.55 36.35 12.75
N PRO A 667 10.65 37.02 13.12
CA PRO A 667 11.83 36.36 13.69
C PRO A 667 11.55 35.76 15.08
N PHE A 668 10.44 36.13 15.72
CA PHE A 668 10.15 35.83 17.13
C PHE A 668 8.92 34.93 17.35
N SER A 669 8.37 34.32 16.31
CA SER A 669 7.26 33.36 16.43
C SER A 669 7.58 32.21 17.41
N ILE A 670 8.77 31.63 17.31
CA ILE A 670 9.21 30.51 18.18
C ILE A 670 9.27 30.91 19.66
N PRO A 671 10.06 31.92 20.08
CA PRO A 671 10.14 32.29 21.49
C PRO A 671 8.81 32.79 22.07
N LYS A 672 7.98 33.50 21.30
CA LYS A 672 6.64 33.91 21.74
C LYS A 672 5.72 32.72 22.05
N ALA A 673 5.71 31.72 21.16
CA ALA A 673 4.94 30.49 21.38
C ALA A 673 5.51 29.66 22.56
N ALA A 674 6.84 29.60 22.70
CA ALA A 674 7.49 28.90 23.82
C ALA A 674 7.13 29.52 25.18
N LEU A 675 7.16 30.85 25.28
CA LEU A 675 6.74 31.58 26.49
C LEU A 675 5.25 31.39 26.79
N THR A 676 4.41 31.41 25.76
CA THR A 676 2.98 31.10 25.88
C THR A 676 2.78 29.73 26.50
N LEU A 677 3.46 28.70 26.00
CA LEU A 677 3.39 27.32 26.52
C LEU A 677 3.97 27.17 27.92
N ALA A 678 5.04 27.91 28.25
CA ALA A 678 5.64 27.93 29.58
C ALA A 678 4.76 28.55 30.67
N GLY A 679 3.60 29.12 30.30
CA GLY A 679 2.62 29.65 31.24
C GLY A 679 2.61 31.17 31.35
N PHE A 680 3.29 31.91 30.47
CA PHE A 680 3.21 33.38 30.39
C PHE A 680 1.97 33.89 29.63
N ALA A 681 1.03 33.00 29.32
CA ALA A 681 -0.28 33.35 28.76
C ALA A 681 -1.42 32.68 29.56
N PRO A 682 -2.59 33.33 29.69
CA PRO A 682 -3.70 32.81 30.51
C PRO A 682 -4.18 31.40 30.11
N ALA A 683 -4.03 31.04 28.84
CA ALA A 683 -4.45 29.74 28.32
C ALA A 683 -3.59 28.57 28.84
N PHE A 684 -2.35 28.80 29.25
CA PHE A 684 -1.42 27.74 29.70
C PHE A 684 -0.89 27.98 31.11
N SER A 685 -1.22 29.11 31.73
CA SER A 685 -0.84 29.42 33.10
C SER A 685 -1.76 28.71 34.10
N ALA A 686 -1.18 28.19 35.19
CA ALA A 686 -1.92 27.67 36.34
C ALA A 686 -2.64 28.79 37.10
N GLU A 687 -2.08 30.01 37.07
CA GLU A 687 -2.61 31.19 37.75
C GLU A 687 -3.12 32.22 36.74
N ARG A 688 -4.06 33.06 37.15
CA ARG A 688 -4.62 34.10 36.28
C ARG A 688 -4.20 35.47 36.78
N TYR A 689 -3.66 36.26 35.87
CA TYR A 689 -3.24 37.64 36.10
C TYR A 689 -4.00 38.57 35.16
N THR A 690 -4.17 39.84 35.52
CA THR A 690 -4.93 40.78 34.67
C THR A 690 -4.12 41.27 33.46
N SER A 691 -2.78 41.29 33.59
CA SER A 691 -1.86 41.70 32.52
C SER A 691 -0.52 40.98 32.62
N LEU A 692 0.19 40.89 31.49
CA LEU A 692 1.53 40.32 31.43
C LEU A 692 2.50 41.03 32.40
N LYS A 693 2.36 42.35 32.56
CA LYS A 693 3.20 43.14 33.48
C LYS A 693 2.99 42.73 34.94
N GLU A 694 1.75 42.47 35.36
CA GLU A 694 1.48 41.96 36.71
C GLU A 694 2.02 40.55 36.92
N GLN A 695 1.87 39.69 35.91
CA GLN A 695 2.45 38.35 35.94
C GLN A 695 3.98 38.39 36.07
N LEU A 696 4.67 39.24 35.33
CA LEU A 696 6.14 39.39 35.43
C LEU A 696 6.56 39.98 36.79
N LYS A 697 5.75 40.84 37.40
CA LYS A 697 5.98 41.30 38.78
C LYS A 697 5.84 40.17 39.79
N ALA A 698 4.82 39.32 39.65
CA ALA A 698 4.62 38.15 40.51
C ALA A 698 5.73 37.09 40.32
N PHE A 699 6.17 36.89 39.08
CA PHE A 699 7.34 36.08 38.73
C PHE A 699 8.65 36.63 39.31
N GLY A 700 8.71 37.95 39.58
CA GLY A 700 9.82 38.62 40.24
C GLY A 700 10.81 39.32 39.31
N SER A 701 10.63 39.24 37.99
CA SER A 701 11.53 39.83 36.99
C SER A 701 10.88 39.91 35.59
N GLY A 702 11.36 40.80 34.73
CA GLY A 702 11.24 40.60 33.28
C GLY A 702 12.24 39.57 32.76
N LEU A 703 12.26 39.32 31.46
CA LEU A 703 13.19 38.36 30.85
C LEU A 703 13.66 38.81 29.47
N GLU A 704 14.93 38.52 29.16
CA GLU A 704 15.53 38.76 27.85
C GLU A 704 15.97 37.42 27.24
N ILE A 705 15.44 37.09 26.06
CA ILE A 705 15.79 35.90 25.28
C ILE A 705 16.56 36.32 24.04
N THR A 706 17.77 35.81 23.87
CA THR A 706 18.60 36.03 22.68
C THR A 706 18.81 34.72 21.93
N LEU A 707 18.55 34.72 20.63
CA LEU A 707 18.66 33.57 19.74
C LEU A 707 19.84 33.72 18.78
N LEU A 708 20.51 32.61 18.49
CA LEU A 708 21.50 32.48 17.42
C LEU A 708 21.30 31.16 16.68
N ALA A 709 20.99 31.24 15.39
CA ALA A 709 21.01 30.11 14.48
C ALA A 709 22.18 30.26 13.49
N ALA A 710 23.28 29.54 13.72
CA ALA A 710 24.47 29.58 12.86
C ALA A 710 24.33 28.72 11.58
N ILE A 711 23.11 28.60 11.03
CA ILE A 711 22.78 27.80 9.85
C ILE A 711 21.78 28.58 8.99
N PRO A 712 21.93 28.61 7.65
CA PRO A 712 20.93 29.21 6.77
C PRO A 712 19.53 28.62 6.96
N ALA A 713 18.51 29.48 6.89
CA ALA A 713 17.12 29.04 6.81
C ALA A 713 16.91 28.11 5.60
N GLY A 714 16.08 27.07 5.75
CA GLY A 714 15.85 26.09 4.68
C GLY A 714 17.00 25.10 4.48
N SER A 715 17.84 24.88 5.50
CA SER A 715 18.94 23.90 5.49
C SER A 715 18.50 22.45 5.31
N GLY A 716 17.28 22.11 5.75
CA GLY A 716 16.82 20.73 5.82
C GLY A 716 17.33 19.94 7.03
N LEU A 717 18.04 20.57 7.98
CA LEU A 717 18.64 19.91 9.14
C LEU A 717 17.77 19.94 10.43
N GLY A 718 16.46 20.20 10.29
CA GLY A 718 15.52 20.28 11.41
C GLY A 718 15.68 21.54 12.27
N THR A 719 16.30 22.59 11.72
CA THR A 719 16.70 23.81 12.42
C THR A 719 15.57 24.45 13.23
N SER A 720 14.35 24.53 12.69
CA SER A 720 13.25 25.26 13.34
C SER A 720 12.74 24.54 14.60
N SER A 721 12.43 23.25 14.49
CA SER A 721 11.93 22.46 15.62
C SER A 721 13.01 22.26 16.68
N ILE A 722 14.26 22.07 16.28
CA ILE A 722 15.36 21.97 17.26
C ILE A 722 15.59 23.31 17.97
N LEU A 723 15.56 24.45 17.25
CA LEU A 723 15.66 25.77 17.89
C LEU A 723 14.53 25.98 18.89
N ALA A 724 13.30 25.57 18.55
CA ALA A 724 12.18 25.58 19.48
C ALA A 724 12.45 24.74 20.74
N SER A 725 12.99 23.52 20.58
CA SER A 725 13.43 22.70 21.73
C SER A 725 14.54 23.36 22.54
N THR A 726 15.49 24.05 21.92
CA THR A 726 16.56 24.78 22.64
C THR A 726 15.98 25.93 23.45
N VAL A 727 15.03 26.68 22.89
CA VAL A 727 14.33 27.77 23.59
C VAL A 727 13.51 27.21 24.76
N LEU A 728 12.71 26.18 24.53
CA LEU A 728 11.92 25.52 25.58
C LEU A 728 12.81 24.95 26.67
N GLY A 729 13.94 24.34 26.33
CA GLY A 729 14.91 23.84 27.30
C GLY A 729 15.54 24.94 28.15
N ALA A 730 15.88 26.09 27.56
CA ALA A 730 16.42 27.23 28.29
C ALA A 730 15.36 27.89 29.20
N ILE A 731 14.12 28.01 28.70
CA ILE A 731 12.97 28.52 29.47
C ILE A 731 12.63 27.56 30.62
N ASN A 732 12.67 26.25 30.39
CA ASN A 732 12.42 25.22 31.40
C ASN A 732 13.36 25.37 32.60
N ASP A 733 14.66 25.54 32.35
CA ASP A 733 15.64 25.77 33.42
C ASP A 733 15.47 27.15 34.08
N PHE A 734 15.26 28.21 33.29
CA PHE A 734 15.07 29.57 33.78
C PHE A 734 13.82 29.72 34.67
N CYS A 735 12.73 29.03 34.31
CA CYS A 735 11.41 29.11 34.94
C CYS A 735 11.13 27.93 35.91
N GLY A 736 12.10 27.06 36.16
CA GLY A 736 11.95 25.95 37.12
C GLY A 736 10.79 25.00 36.81
N LEU A 737 10.48 24.77 35.52
CA LEU A 737 9.30 24.00 35.10
C LEU A 737 9.47 22.48 35.25
N ALA A 738 10.72 22.04 35.47
CA ALA A 738 11.10 20.65 35.73
C ALA A 738 10.72 19.65 34.63
N TRP A 739 10.62 20.09 33.37
CA TRP A 739 10.38 19.21 32.24
C TRP A 739 11.59 18.34 31.93
N ASP A 740 11.35 17.07 31.63
CA ASP A 740 12.38 16.20 31.07
C ASP A 740 12.59 16.42 29.55
N LYS A 741 13.54 15.70 28.94
CA LYS A 741 13.82 15.82 27.51
C LYS A 741 12.65 15.38 26.62
N ASN A 742 11.86 14.39 27.03
CA ASN A 742 10.69 13.94 26.27
C ASN A 742 9.59 15.00 26.32
N GLU A 743 9.33 15.56 27.50
CA GLU A 743 8.37 16.64 27.68
C GLU A 743 8.75 17.87 26.86
N ILE A 744 10.04 18.25 26.84
CA ILE A 744 10.53 19.31 25.93
C ILE A 744 10.17 18.97 24.48
N CYS A 745 10.42 17.75 24.01
CA CYS A 745 10.06 17.33 22.66
C CYS A 745 8.55 17.35 22.40
N SER A 746 7.72 16.95 23.37
CA SER A 746 6.26 17.02 23.28
C SER A 746 5.78 18.47 23.19
N TYR A 747 6.29 19.37 24.03
CA TYR A 747 6.00 20.81 23.95
C TYR A 747 6.49 21.42 22.64
N THR A 748 7.62 20.97 22.09
CA THR A 748 8.09 21.38 20.76
C THR A 748 7.11 20.96 19.67
N LEU A 749 6.56 19.75 19.72
CA LEU A 749 5.55 19.31 18.76
C LEU A 749 4.31 20.20 18.83
N VAL A 750 3.82 20.50 20.03
CA VAL A 750 2.69 21.43 20.26
C VAL A 750 3.00 22.82 19.70
N LEU A 751 4.18 23.34 20.00
CA LEU A 751 4.66 24.63 19.50
C LEU A 751 4.65 24.65 17.97
N GLU A 752 5.16 23.61 17.33
CA GLU A 752 5.19 23.51 15.88
C GLU A 752 3.78 23.52 15.28
N GLN A 753 2.84 22.79 15.89
CA GLN A 753 1.44 22.80 15.48
C GLN A 753 0.80 24.19 15.66
N LEU A 754 1.21 24.98 16.65
CA LEU A 754 0.76 26.38 16.82
C LEU A 754 1.28 27.32 15.71
N LEU A 755 2.46 27.05 15.15
CA LEU A 755 3.18 27.93 14.23
C LEU A 755 3.03 27.57 12.75
N THR A 756 2.94 26.28 12.41
CA THR A 756 3.06 25.80 11.03
C THR A 756 1.90 24.90 10.62
N THR A 757 1.94 24.40 9.38
CA THR A 757 0.97 23.44 8.82
C THR A 757 1.17 22.00 9.34
N GLY A 758 2.04 21.80 10.33
CA GLY A 758 2.23 20.53 11.01
C GLY A 758 3.39 19.71 10.46
N GLY A 759 4.46 19.59 11.25
CA GLY A 759 5.54 18.63 11.04
C GLY A 759 5.39 17.38 11.91
N GLY A 760 6.25 16.41 11.68
CA GLY A 760 6.39 15.23 12.53
C GLY A 760 7.25 15.49 13.76
N TRP A 761 7.61 14.43 14.48
CA TRP A 761 8.38 14.53 15.72
C TRP A 761 9.89 14.27 15.57
N GLN A 762 10.36 13.86 14.40
CA GLN A 762 11.74 13.38 14.24
C GLN A 762 12.79 14.47 14.50
N ASP A 763 12.47 15.74 14.24
CA ASP A 763 13.43 16.84 14.25
C ASP A 763 13.88 17.14 15.68
N GLN A 764 12.90 17.37 16.58
CA GLN A 764 13.18 17.63 17.98
C GLN A 764 13.85 16.44 18.66
N TYR A 765 13.35 15.22 18.46
CA TYR A 765 14.01 14.04 19.02
C TYR A 765 15.41 13.86 18.44
N GLY A 766 15.60 14.17 17.16
CA GLY A 766 16.87 14.13 16.45
C GLY A 766 17.95 15.03 17.06
N GLY A 767 17.61 16.27 17.42
CA GLY A 767 18.57 17.23 18.01
C GLY A 767 18.68 17.21 19.54
N VAL A 768 17.61 16.87 20.25
CA VAL A 768 17.59 16.89 21.74
C VAL A 768 18.37 15.71 22.33
N PHE A 769 18.28 14.54 21.71
CA PHE A 769 19.01 13.35 22.13
C PHE A 769 20.31 13.18 21.31
N SER A 770 21.36 12.71 21.96
CA SER A 770 22.68 12.52 21.34
C SER A 770 22.74 11.32 20.40
N GLY A 771 23.81 11.25 19.62
CA GLY A 771 24.26 10.07 18.89
C GLY A 771 23.32 9.63 17.77
N VAL A 772 23.59 8.40 17.31
CA VAL A 772 22.79 7.67 16.33
C VAL A 772 21.69 6.93 17.08
N LYS A 773 20.46 6.99 16.57
CA LYS A 773 19.31 6.43 17.29
C LYS A 773 18.20 5.98 16.35
N LEU A 774 17.54 4.91 16.76
CA LEU A 774 16.26 4.44 16.26
C LEU A 774 15.16 5.00 17.18
N LEU A 775 14.23 5.75 16.59
CA LEU A 775 13.10 6.37 17.27
C LEU A 775 11.81 5.69 16.79
N GLN A 776 10.96 5.22 17.71
CA GLN A 776 9.72 4.54 17.34
C GLN A 776 8.55 5.02 18.20
N SER A 777 7.47 5.47 17.57
CA SER A 777 6.22 5.79 18.27
C SER A 777 5.13 4.75 18.01
N GLU A 778 4.16 4.70 18.91
CA GLU A 778 2.93 3.96 18.74
C GLU A 778 1.87 4.81 18.00
N ALA A 779 0.78 4.16 17.61
CA ALA A 779 -0.37 4.83 17.03
C ALA A 779 -1.13 5.62 18.12
N GLY A 780 -1.64 6.80 17.77
CA GLY A 780 -2.43 7.66 18.66
C GLY A 780 -2.03 9.14 18.59
N PHE A 781 -2.82 10.02 19.19
CA PHE A 781 -2.51 11.45 19.27
C PHE A 781 -1.35 11.76 20.22
N GLU A 782 -1.12 10.91 21.22
CA GLU A 782 0.05 11.01 22.11
C GLU A 782 1.27 10.39 21.43
N GLN A 783 2.00 11.20 20.67
CA GLN A 783 3.22 10.80 20.00
C GLN A 783 4.42 10.92 20.95
N ASN A 784 4.71 9.84 21.68
CA ASN A 784 5.87 9.72 22.58
C ASN A 784 6.86 8.64 22.08
N PRO A 785 7.76 8.96 21.14
CA PRO A 785 8.76 8.03 20.63
C PRO A 785 9.67 7.42 21.69
N LEU A 786 9.84 6.10 21.65
CA LEU A 786 10.91 5.38 22.34
C LEU A 786 12.25 5.65 21.64
N VAL A 787 13.26 6.01 22.42
CA VAL A 787 14.63 6.25 21.93
C VAL A 787 15.49 5.00 22.17
N ARG A 788 16.06 4.44 21.10
CA ARG A 788 17.05 3.36 21.16
C ARG A 788 18.36 3.82 20.52
N TRP A 789 19.42 3.91 21.30
CA TRP A 789 20.74 4.29 20.80
C TRP A 789 21.37 3.16 19.99
N LEU A 790 22.00 3.53 18.88
CA LEU A 790 22.75 2.63 18.02
C LEU A 790 24.26 2.92 18.14
N PRO A 791 25.13 1.94 17.84
CA PRO A 791 26.57 2.13 17.83
C PRO A 791 27.01 3.26 16.88
N ASP A 792 28.04 4.00 17.27
CA ASP A 792 28.59 5.13 16.50
C ASP A 792 29.78 4.74 15.62
N GLN A 793 30.22 3.48 15.67
CA GLN A 793 31.45 2.99 15.03
C GLN A 793 31.55 3.38 13.55
N LEU A 794 30.45 3.31 12.80
CA LEU A 794 30.43 3.69 11.38
C LEU A 794 30.83 5.16 11.13
N PHE A 795 30.59 6.05 12.09
CA PHE A 795 30.84 7.49 11.96
C PHE A 795 32.17 7.94 12.56
N VAL A 796 32.71 7.17 13.51
CA VAL A 796 33.95 7.54 14.25
C VAL A 796 35.18 6.75 13.82
N HIS A 797 34.99 5.59 13.19
CA HIS A 797 36.11 4.74 12.77
C HIS A 797 36.99 5.44 11.72
N PRO A 798 38.33 5.41 11.82
CA PRO A 798 39.22 6.13 10.91
C PRO A 798 38.98 5.83 9.43
N ASP A 799 38.69 4.58 9.08
CA ASP A 799 38.47 4.16 7.68
C ASP A 799 37.18 4.73 7.06
N TYR A 800 36.21 5.15 7.88
CA TYR A 800 34.87 5.56 7.43
C TYR A 800 34.55 7.02 7.74
N ARG A 801 35.19 7.60 8.76
CA ARG A 801 34.93 8.97 9.21
C ARG A 801 35.02 9.98 8.07
N ASP A 802 36.05 9.88 7.25
CA ASP A 802 36.28 10.81 6.12
C ASP A 802 35.38 10.54 4.92
N CYS A 803 34.72 9.39 4.87
CA CYS A 803 33.78 9.02 3.83
C CYS A 803 32.42 9.71 3.99
N HIS A 804 32.11 10.25 5.17
CA HIS A 804 30.89 11.01 5.39
C HIS A 804 31.08 12.48 5.06
N LEU A 805 30.31 12.97 4.09
CA LEU A 805 30.44 14.33 3.57
C LEU A 805 29.12 15.10 3.72
N LEU A 806 29.23 16.36 4.15
CA LEU A 806 28.12 17.28 4.23
C LEU A 806 28.40 18.51 3.37
N TYR A 807 27.55 18.73 2.37
CA TYR A 807 27.71 19.79 1.38
C TYR A 807 26.48 20.70 1.38
N TYR A 808 26.65 21.99 1.67
CA TYR A 808 25.59 22.96 1.49
C TYR A 808 25.47 23.29 0.01
N THR A 809 24.32 23.00 -0.61
CA THR A 809 24.13 23.20 -2.06
C THR A 809 23.98 24.67 -2.46
N GLY A 810 23.68 25.56 -1.51
CA GLY A 810 23.32 26.96 -1.80
C GLY A 810 21.95 27.15 -2.43
N ILE A 811 21.24 26.06 -2.75
CA ILE A 811 19.90 26.06 -3.32
C ILE A 811 18.91 26.03 -2.15
N THR A 812 18.03 27.02 -2.08
CA THR A 812 17.00 27.11 -1.03
C THR A 812 15.62 27.13 -1.68
N ARG A 813 14.74 26.22 -1.26
CA ARG A 813 13.31 26.22 -1.61
C ARG A 813 12.48 26.08 -0.34
N THR A 814 11.33 26.74 -0.28
CA THR A 814 10.39 26.56 0.83
C THR A 814 9.75 25.16 0.75
N ALA A 815 10.04 24.32 1.75
CA ALA A 815 9.51 22.95 1.89
C ALA A 815 7.98 22.86 2.04
N LYS A 816 7.28 24.00 2.24
CA LYS A 816 5.84 24.05 2.51
C LYS A 816 4.98 23.36 1.44
N GLY A 817 5.34 23.49 0.16
CA GLY A 817 4.58 22.88 -0.93
C GLY A 817 4.66 21.35 -0.95
N ILE A 818 5.87 20.81 -0.76
CA ILE A 818 6.13 19.36 -0.73
C ILE A 818 5.41 18.72 0.46
N LEU A 819 5.52 19.34 1.64
CA LEU A 819 4.90 18.83 2.86
C LEU A 819 3.37 18.80 2.76
N ALA A 820 2.75 19.85 2.21
CA ALA A 820 1.30 19.90 2.06
C ALA A 820 0.76 18.80 1.14
N GLU A 821 1.43 18.52 0.02
CA GLU A 821 0.98 17.52 -0.94
C GLU A 821 1.12 16.09 -0.38
N ILE A 822 2.27 15.76 0.23
CA ILE A 822 2.48 14.45 0.87
C ILE A 822 1.45 14.22 1.98
N VAL A 823 1.25 15.19 2.87
CA VAL A 823 0.30 15.06 3.98
C VAL A 823 -1.14 14.99 3.47
N SER A 824 -1.47 15.72 2.39
CA SER A 824 -2.79 15.60 1.74
C SER A 824 -3.03 14.20 1.18
N SER A 825 -2.03 13.58 0.55
CA SER A 825 -2.10 12.18 0.11
C SER A 825 -2.28 11.20 1.28
N MET A 826 -1.69 11.48 2.46
CA MET A 826 -1.93 10.70 3.68
C MET A 826 -3.36 10.87 4.20
N PHE A 827 -3.90 12.10 4.21
CA PHE A 827 -5.30 12.35 4.56
C PHE A 827 -6.27 11.71 3.58
N LEU A 828 -5.87 11.52 2.32
CA LEU A 828 -6.69 10.83 1.33
C LEU A 828 -6.53 9.31 1.35
N ASN A 829 -5.75 8.76 2.30
CA ASN A 829 -5.43 7.34 2.35
C ASN A 829 -4.96 6.77 1.01
N SER A 830 -4.16 7.53 0.24
CA SER A 830 -3.68 7.07 -1.06
C SER A 830 -2.92 5.75 -0.90
N GLY A 831 -3.40 4.67 -1.53
CA GLY A 831 -2.88 3.33 -1.31
C GLY A 831 -1.39 3.20 -1.65
N THR A 832 -0.95 3.88 -2.71
CA THR A 832 0.46 3.93 -3.12
C THR A 832 1.35 4.60 -2.08
N HIS A 833 0.93 5.76 -1.56
CA HIS A 833 1.69 6.51 -0.56
C HIS A 833 1.71 5.77 0.80
N LEU A 834 0.58 5.20 1.22
CA LEU A 834 0.51 4.42 2.46
C LEU A 834 1.41 3.17 2.40
N SER A 835 1.41 2.47 1.26
CA SER A 835 2.30 1.32 1.05
C SER A 835 3.77 1.74 1.09
N LEU A 836 4.13 2.84 0.45
CA LEU A 836 5.49 3.38 0.47
C LEU A 836 5.93 3.79 1.88
N LEU A 837 5.06 4.45 2.66
CA LEU A 837 5.35 4.80 4.06
C LEU A 837 5.51 3.56 4.94
N ALA A 838 4.76 2.49 4.69
CA ALA A 838 4.94 1.22 5.38
C ALA A 838 6.30 0.58 5.04
N GLU A 839 6.73 0.64 3.77
CA GLU A 839 8.05 0.19 3.34
C GLU A 839 9.18 1.05 3.93
N MET A 840 9.00 2.37 4.02
CA MET A 840 9.96 3.27 4.67
C MET A 840 10.08 2.99 6.17
N LYS A 841 8.96 2.64 6.82
CA LYS A 841 8.96 2.20 8.21
C LYS A 841 9.74 0.90 8.38
N ALA A 842 9.49 -0.10 7.53
CA ALA A 842 10.23 -1.36 7.56
C ALA A 842 11.73 -1.17 7.29
N HIS A 843 12.08 -0.31 6.33
CA HIS A 843 13.46 0.05 5.97
C HIS A 843 14.28 0.62 7.15
N THR A 844 13.63 1.18 8.16
CA THR A 844 14.34 1.62 9.38
C THR A 844 14.96 0.47 10.17
N MET A 845 14.35 -0.72 10.11
CA MET A 845 14.90 -1.91 10.74
C MET A 845 16.10 -2.44 9.95
N ASP A 846 16.04 -2.41 8.61
CA ASP A 846 17.17 -2.74 7.74
C ASP A 846 18.38 -1.83 8.03
N MET A 847 18.13 -0.52 8.14
CA MET A 847 19.14 0.48 8.50
C MET A 847 19.72 0.25 9.90
N SER A 848 18.85 -0.01 10.88
CA SER A 848 19.27 -0.31 12.25
C SER A 848 20.18 -1.54 12.30
N GLU A 849 19.82 -2.62 11.59
CA GLU A 849 20.60 -3.85 11.55
C GLU A 849 21.96 -3.64 10.88
N ALA A 850 22.02 -2.87 9.78
CA ALA A 850 23.28 -2.52 9.12
C ALA A 850 24.24 -1.76 10.05
N ILE A 851 23.71 -0.84 10.85
CA ILE A 851 24.48 -0.09 11.85
C ILE A 851 24.94 -1.01 12.99
N LEU A 852 24.05 -1.87 13.52
CA LEU A 852 24.38 -2.81 14.59
C LEU A 852 25.48 -3.81 14.19
N ARG A 853 25.52 -4.21 12.92
CA ARG A 853 26.55 -5.10 12.37
C ARG A 853 27.80 -4.38 11.88
N SER A 854 27.87 -3.05 12.02
CA SER A 854 28.96 -2.22 11.48
C SER A 854 29.24 -2.46 9.99
N ASN A 855 28.20 -2.72 9.18
CA ASN A 855 28.32 -2.95 7.75
C ASN A 855 28.23 -1.62 6.98
N PHE A 856 29.37 -0.96 6.78
CA PHE A 856 29.46 0.37 6.15
C PHE A 856 28.91 0.40 4.71
N THR A 857 29.26 -0.59 3.90
CA THR A 857 28.80 -0.66 2.50
C THR A 857 27.28 -0.77 2.43
N ASN A 858 26.68 -1.65 3.24
CA ASN A 858 25.23 -1.79 3.29
C ASN A 858 24.55 -0.52 3.83
N PHE A 859 25.11 0.10 4.89
CA PHE A 859 24.63 1.38 5.40
C PHE A 859 24.57 2.45 4.29
N GLY A 860 25.64 2.61 3.51
CA GLY A 860 25.69 3.56 2.39
C GLY A 860 24.62 3.28 1.33
N ASN A 861 24.45 2.01 0.94
CA ASN A 861 23.41 1.60 -0.02
C ASN A 861 22.00 1.89 0.53
N LEU A 862 21.76 1.66 1.83
CA LEU A 862 20.47 1.92 2.48
C LEU A 862 20.17 3.43 2.57
N VAL A 863 21.17 4.30 2.68
CA VAL A 863 20.99 5.76 2.54
C VAL A 863 20.52 6.10 1.12
N GLY A 864 21.11 5.47 0.10
CA GLY A 864 20.64 5.58 -1.29
C GLY A 864 19.19 5.09 -1.47
N LYS A 865 18.82 3.97 -0.84
CA LYS A 865 17.43 3.48 -0.84
C LYS A 865 16.46 4.49 -0.21
N THR A 866 16.84 5.13 0.91
CA THR A 866 16.04 6.21 1.51
C THR A 866 15.82 7.37 0.54
N TRP A 867 16.83 7.73 -0.25
CA TRP A 867 16.70 8.80 -1.25
C TRP A 867 15.73 8.46 -2.38
N ILE A 868 15.74 7.21 -2.85
CA ILE A 868 14.79 6.72 -3.85
C ILE A 868 13.37 6.73 -3.27
N GLN A 869 13.20 6.28 -2.02
CA GLN A 869 11.90 6.31 -1.34
C GLN A 869 11.36 7.73 -1.18
N ASN A 870 12.19 8.69 -0.77
CA ASN A 870 11.78 10.10 -0.64
C ASN A 870 11.35 10.70 -1.99
N GLN A 871 12.07 10.39 -3.08
CA GLN A 871 11.67 10.84 -4.43
C GLN A 871 10.38 10.19 -4.93
N ALA A 872 10.10 8.95 -4.50
CA ALA A 872 8.86 8.26 -4.83
C ALA A 872 7.65 8.82 -4.06
N LEU A 873 7.86 9.44 -2.88
CA LEU A 873 6.82 10.18 -2.16
C LEU A 873 6.47 11.49 -2.84
N ASP A 874 7.48 12.25 -3.28
CA ASP A 874 7.27 13.51 -4.01
C ASP A 874 8.45 13.80 -4.95
N CYS A 875 8.13 14.06 -6.22
CA CYS A 875 9.13 14.34 -7.24
C CYS A 875 9.85 15.69 -7.04
N GLY A 876 9.23 16.62 -6.30
CA GLY A 876 9.82 17.90 -5.90
C GLY A 876 11.00 17.76 -4.93
N THR A 877 11.22 16.57 -4.38
CA THR A 877 12.37 16.24 -3.53
C THR A 877 13.72 16.46 -4.23
N ASN A 878 13.84 16.12 -5.52
CA ASN A 878 15.08 16.20 -6.29
C ASN A 878 14.95 17.14 -7.50
N PRO A 879 15.04 18.47 -7.31
CA PRO A 879 14.95 19.42 -8.41
C PRO A 879 16.15 19.29 -9.37
N PRO A 880 16.02 19.69 -10.65
CA PRO A 880 17.07 19.51 -11.65
C PRO A 880 18.45 20.05 -11.24
N ALA A 881 18.49 21.16 -10.51
CA ALA A 881 19.74 21.74 -10.01
C ALA A 881 20.45 20.85 -8.96
N VAL A 882 19.70 20.13 -8.12
CA VAL A 882 20.27 19.15 -7.17
C VAL A 882 20.67 17.88 -7.91
N ALA A 883 19.84 17.41 -8.85
CA ALA A 883 20.16 16.25 -9.68
C ALA A 883 21.48 16.46 -10.46
N ALA A 884 21.74 17.66 -10.97
CA ALA A 884 22.99 18.01 -11.66
C ALA A 884 24.22 17.94 -10.73
N ILE A 885 24.08 18.25 -9.44
CA ILE A 885 25.17 18.08 -8.45
C ILE A 885 25.43 16.58 -8.23
N ILE A 886 24.36 15.81 -8.04
CA ILE A 886 24.42 14.37 -7.79
C ILE A 886 25.06 13.62 -8.97
N GLU A 887 24.70 13.98 -10.21
CA GLU A 887 25.19 13.32 -11.42
C GLU A 887 26.72 13.35 -11.53
N LYS A 888 27.37 14.41 -11.04
CA LYS A 888 28.83 14.56 -11.03
C LYS A 888 29.55 13.64 -10.05
N ILE A 889 28.85 13.19 -8.99
CA ILE A 889 29.47 12.51 -7.84
C ILE A 889 28.97 11.09 -7.61
N LYS A 890 27.86 10.68 -8.25
CA LYS A 890 27.17 9.42 -7.95
C LYS A 890 28.08 8.19 -8.06
N ASP A 891 29.03 8.18 -9.00
CA ASP A 891 29.95 7.07 -9.24
C ASP A 891 30.98 6.89 -8.11
N TYR A 892 31.18 7.91 -7.28
CA TYR A 892 32.11 7.91 -6.14
C TYR A 892 31.41 7.66 -4.80
N THR A 893 30.08 7.57 -4.80
CA THR A 893 29.27 7.38 -3.59
C THR A 893 28.70 5.96 -3.48
N LEU A 894 28.50 5.50 -2.24
CA LEU A 894 27.60 4.38 -1.92
C LEU A 894 26.15 4.84 -1.84
N GLY A 895 25.93 6.06 -1.36
CA GLY A 895 24.60 6.68 -1.28
C GLY A 895 24.68 8.15 -0.91
N TYR A 896 23.57 8.85 -1.14
CA TYR A 896 23.43 10.28 -0.87
C TYR A 896 21.96 10.61 -0.66
N LYS A 897 21.69 11.70 0.05
CA LYS A 897 20.33 12.24 0.19
C LYS A 897 20.32 13.68 0.66
N LEU A 898 19.20 14.38 0.42
CA LEU A 898 18.83 15.55 1.20
C LEU A 898 18.23 15.10 2.56
N PRO A 899 18.67 15.64 3.70
CA PRO A 899 18.27 15.21 5.03
C PRO A 899 17.02 15.93 5.58
N GLY A 900 16.33 16.69 4.73
CA GLY A 900 15.08 17.35 5.07
C GLY A 900 13.98 16.95 4.09
N ALA A 901 12.91 17.74 4.07
CA ALA A 901 11.76 17.52 3.18
C ALA A 901 12.09 17.53 1.66
N GLY A 902 13.31 17.92 1.27
CA GLY A 902 13.77 17.96 -0.12
C GLY A 902 13.70 19.35 -0.76
N GLY A 903 14.06 19.44 -2.05
CA GLY A 903 14.00 20.68 -2.82
C GLY A 903 15.22 21.61 -2.70
N GLY A 904 16.19 21.31 -1.83
CA GLY A 904 17.41 22.10 -1.62
C GLY A 904 18.03 21.87 -0.23
N GLY A 905 18.95 22.75 0.18
CA GLY A 905 19.60 22.72 1.48
C GLY A 905 20.92 21.95 1.48
N TYR A 906 21.14 21.11 2.49
CA TYR A 906 22.33 20.28 2.59
C TYR A 906 22.17 18.95 1.83
N LEU A 907 23.24 18.49 1.20
CA LEU A 907 23.40 17.16 0.64
C LEU A 907 24.34 16.36 1.55
N TYR A 908 23.83 15.25 2.10
CA TYR A 908 24.63 14.26 2.82
C TYR A 908 25.05 13.15 1.86
N MET A 909 26.33 12.77 1.89
CA MET A 909 26.91 11.76 1.01
C MET A 909 27.75 10.77 1.81
N VAL A 910 27.68 9.51 1.40
CA VAL A 910 28.54 8.43 1.87
C VAL A 910 29.43 8.02 0.70
N ALA A 911 30.71 8.39 0.74
CA ALA A 911 31.70 7.98 -0.26
C ALA A 911 32.02 6.49 -0.14
N LYS A 912 32.50 5.88 -1.23
CA LYS A 912 32.95 4.47 -1.24
C LYS A 912 34.13 4.22 -0.31
N ASP A 913 35.07 5.15 -0.28
CA ASP A 913 36.30 5.11 0.50
C ASP A 913 36.87 6.55 0.64
N PRO A 914 37.95 6.75 1.43
CA PRO A 914 38.54 8.08 1.62
C PRO A 914 39.10 8.72 0.34
N GLN A 915 39.55 7.94 -0.65
CA GLN A 915 40.04 8.48 -1.92
C GLN A 915 38.89 9.05 -2.75
N ALA A 916 37.78 8.30 -2.83
CA ALA A 916 36.54 8.75 -3.44
C ALA A 916 36.02 10.03 -2.75
N ALA A 917 36.11 10.11 -1.43
CA ALA A 917 35.75 11.32 -0.68
C ALA A 917 36.62 12.53 -1.08
N GLY A 918 37.92 12.34 -1.26
CA GLY A 918 38.84 13.36 -1.77
C GLY A 918 38.48 13.86 -3.17
N LEU A 919 38.12 12.95 -4.08
CA LEU A 919 37.66 13.29 -5.43
C LEU A 919 36.35 14.09 -5.41
N ILE A 920 35.36 13.66 -4.62
CA ILE A 920 34.10 14.40 -4.44
C ILE A 920 34.36 15.82 -3.94
N ARG A 921 35.26 15.97 -2.95
CA ARG A 921 35.64 17.29 -2.42
C ARG A 921 36.25 18.17 -3.50
N ARG A 922 37.14 17.62 -4.32
CA ARG A 922 37.76 18.33 -5.44
C ARG A 922 36.73 18.80 -6.46
N ILE A 923 35.90 17.88 -6.98
CA ILE A 923 34.89 18.15 -8.01
C ILE A 923 33.93 19.24 -7.55
N LEU A 924 33.36 19.13 -6.34
CA LEU A 924 32.36 20.08 -5.85
C LEU A 924 32.94 21.43 -5.36
N THR A 925 34.27 21.52 -5.24
CA THR A 925 34.97 22.78 -4.94
C THR A 925 35.39 23.50 -6.22
N GLU A 926 35.95 22.78 -7.20
CA GLU A 926 36.34 23.34 -8.50
C GLU A 926 35.11 23.73 -9.34
N GLU A 927 34.03 22.95 -9.27
CA GLU A 927 32.80 23.15 -10.05
C GLU A 927 31.58 23.47 -9.17
N ALA A 928 31.76 24.38 -8.20
CA ALA A 928 30.68 24.79 -7.32
C ALA A 928 29.47 25.35 -8.11
N PRO A 929 28.23 24.90 -7.83
CA PRO A 929 27.04 25.31 -8.58
C PRO A 929 26.65 26.78 -8.36
N ASN A 930 27.11 27.39 -7.25
CA ASN A 930 26.90 28.80 -6.93
C ASN A 930 27.90 29.25 -5.84
N PRO A 931 28.05 30.57 -5.60
CA PRO A 931 29.04 31.10 -4.63
C PRO A 931 28.79 30.72 -3.17
N ARG A 932 27.59 30.23 -2.83
CA ARG A 932 27.26 29.83 -1.45
C ARG A 932 27.57 28.37 -1.18
N ALA A 933 27.73 27.57 -2.24
CA ALA A 933 27.88 26.13 -2.12
C ALA A 933 29.25 25.78 -1.53
N ARG A 934 29.27 24.93 -0.50
CA ARG A 934 30.49 24.64 0.27
C ARG A 934 30.36 23.38 1.12
N PHE A 935 31.48 22.74 1.39
CA PHE A 935 31.55 21.71 2.43
C PHE A 935 31.46 22.33 3.82
N VAL A 936 30.83 21.59 4.73
CA VAL A 936 30.77 21.91 6.15
C VAL A 936 31.28 20.71 6.92
N GLU A 937 32.16 20.94 7.89
CA GLU A 937 32.62 19.87 8.76
C GLU A 937 31.47 19.43 9.65
N MET A 938 31.26 18.12 9.75
CA MET A 938 30.28 17.54 10.66
C MET A 938 30.93 16.52 11.58
N SER A 939 30.47 16.48 12.81
CA SER A 939 30.83 15.48 13.81
C SER A 939 29.59 14.99 14.55
N LEU A 940 29.60 13.74 14.99
CA LEU A 940 28.51 13.19 15.78
C LEU A 940 28.46 13.88 17.16
N SER A 941 27.28 14.35 17.58
CA SER A 941 27.12 14.94 18.91
C SER A 941 26.88 13.87 19.96
N ASN A 942 27.72 13.83 21.00
CA ASN A 942 27.58 12.90 22.12
C ASN A 942 26.69 13.42 23.26
N LYS A 943 26.22 14.67 23.20
CA LYS A 943 25.49 15.32 24.31
C LYS A 943 24.03 15.70 24.00
N GLY A 944 23.69 15.98 22.74
CA GLY A 944 22.36 16.49 22.40
C GLY A 944 22.11 17.90 22.96
N LEU A 945 20.87 18.22 23.32
CA LEU A 945 20.51 19.46 24.01
C LEU A 945 21.26 19.57 25.35
N GLN A 946 21.93 20.70 25.56
CA GLN A 946 22.62 21.06 26.79
C GLN A 946 22.11 22.40 27.29
N ILE A 947 21.84 22.47 28.59
CA ILE A 947 21.54 23.71 29.31
C ILE A 947 22.61 23.90 30.37
N SER A 948 23.14 25.11 30.49
CA SER A 948 24.11 25.49 31.51
C SER A 948 23.81 26.89 32.03
N ARG A 949 24.22 27.18 33.26
CA ARG A 949 24.16 28.52 33.85
C ARG A 949 25.58 29.05 33.99
N SER A 950 25.78 30.34 33.79
CA SER A 950 27.04 31.04 34.11
C SER A 950 26.78 32.24 34.98
#